data_AF-A0A4Q3ANM6-F1
#
_entry.id   AF-A0A4Q3ANM6-F1
#
_cell.length_a   1.000
_cell.length_b   1.000
_cell.length_c   1.000
_cell.angle_alpha   90.00
_cell.angle_beta   90.00
_cell.angle_gamma   90.00
#
_symmetry.space_group_name_H-M   'P 1'
#
loop_
_entity.id
_entity.type
_entity.pdbx_description
1 polymer ?
#
loop_
_entity_poly.entity_id
_entity_poly.type
_entity_poly.pdbx_seq_one_letter_code
_entity_poly.pdbx_strand_id
1 'polypeptide(L)'
;MDLQADGLKFDTDGGSATITNAMSGTGGFEKLGEGALALTGACTYTGNTTVTGGTLILNTAFLSDDSTLTIGANGVLDLSHGIEDIVHELKIGDTVHTSGTWGSSSSTAQNVDDVHFSGNGVIRVGAPPVARNLTWTGGENEFWGNAIPDLNFKDASDVVVAFAGNDNVTFDDSSTVTTVLLTGTIQAGTVSFAGSQDWVIDGQGSGFAGGTGFAVNGTGTVTLGGASSTFTGPIAVNSGVLKMGDTASFGNSSGISVAAGAQVDLNGKAPGAIHSYTLAGSGPEGAGAIVNSSATGLFFTTSVKNLTLTADATIGSSAGRFDIAPGGTITGNGHTLTKVGTCEMGFRGDASGTVIHYVINSGTAWAENTANAWGGATGSVLVKSGARVGTYGALSIATPVTVESGGTLHNQGNGTGTWTGAIALQGDVNLDAAGGAMAFSGPITGAANVTKVFGNDITLSATATPGDVGYTGNTMVTGGRLIVAAPFFANDSDVTVAADAFLRLTHSSQDTIDTLTLAGTQVAAGVWGPVGSGAEHESDRLEGTGTLLVVTGGVANPYNAWSAQIANPDDRDRSDDPDGDGFSNEDEYLFGTSPVTNDGSLVEAVSSGSNLIVRWNQRNAGASYQLQESTTMTEVPWPASGVTPTAAADQSGAPADYTRMEAVIPVAGARKFVRVSGAEN
;
A
#
# COMPACT_ATOMS: atom_id res chain seq x y z
N MET A 1 2.85 -18.71 36.54
CA MET A 1 3.73 -19.40 37.50
C MET A 1 4.36 -20.54 36.75
N ASP A 2 5.69 -20.55 36.67
CA ASP A 2 6.42 -21.61 35.97
C ASP A 2 6.88 -22.66 36.99
N LEU A 3 6.37 -23.88 36.86
CA LEU A 3 6.67 -25.04 37.68
C LEU A 3 7.95 -25.66 37.12
N GLN A 4 9.06 -25.38 37.78
CA GLN A 4 10.37 -25.95 37.43
C GLN A 4 10.49 -27.40 37.94
N ALA A 5 11.65 -28.04 37.76
CA ALA A 5 11.84 -29.47 38.02
C ALA A 5 11.41 -29.95 39.42
N ASP A 6 11.49 -29.10 40.45
CA ASP A 6 11.08 -29.45 41.82
C ASP A 6 9.57 -29.33 42.08
N GLY A 7 8.81 -28.81 41.10
CA GLY A 7 7.37 -28.64 41.16
C GLY A 7 6.88 -27.54 42.11
N LEU A 8 5.57 -27.51 42.34
CA LEU A 8 4.91 -26.66 43.33
C LEU A 8 4.20 -27.54 44.36
N LYS A 9 4.40 -27.25 45.64
CA LYS A 9 3.58 -27.78 46.74
C LYS A 9 2.73 -26.66 47.32
N PHE A 10 1.42 -26.88 47.43
CA PHE A 10 0.48 -25.92 47.98
C PHE A 10 -0.30 -26.55 49.13
N ASP A 11 -0.08 -26.05 50.34
CA ASP A 11 -0.81 -26.47 51.54
C ASP A 11 -1.93 -25.48 51.87
N THR A 12 -3.15 -25.98 51.98
CA THR A 12 -4.30 -25.15 52.37
C THR A 12 -4.47 -25.00 53.89
N ASP A 13 -3.75 -25.77 54.71
CA ASP A 13 -3.85 -25.75 56.18
C ASP A 13 -5.31 -25.82 56.69
N GLY A 14 -6.15 -26.62 56.01
CA GLY A 14 -7.57 -26.76 56.32
C GLY A 14 -8.51 -25.67 55.79
N GLY A 15 -7.98 -24.61 55.17
CA GLY A 15 -8.75 -23.50 54.58
C GLY A 15 -9.12 -23.68 53.10
N SER A 16 -9.87 -22.73 52.54
CA SER A 16 -10.17 -22.70 51.10
C SER A 16 -9.37 -21.63 50.38
N ALA A 17 -8.80 -21.96 49.23
CA ALA A 17 -8.01 -21.05 48.39
C ALA A 17 -8.32 -21.21 46.90
N THR A 18 -7.96 -20.18 46.11
CA THR A 18 -8.07 -20.20 44.65
C THR A 18 -6.80 -19.64 44.03
N ILE A 19 -6.22 -20.37 43.07
CA ILE A 19 -5.11 -19.88 42.24
C ILE A 19 -5.69 -19.43 40.90
N THR A 20 -5.61 -18.12 40.65
CA THR A 20 -6.10 -17.48 39.43
C THR A 20 -4.99 -17.22 38.40
N ASN A 21 -3.72 -17.32 38.79
CA ASN A 21 -2.59 -17.16 37.89
C ASN A 21 -2.47 -18.37 36.95
N ALA A 22 -2.06 -18.13 35.70
CA ALA A 22 -1.69 -19.21 34.80
C ALA A 22 -0.50 -20.02 35.36
N MET A 23 -0.51 -21.34 35.16
CA MET A 23 0.55 -22.26 35.58
C MET A 23 1.13 -23.01 34.37
N SER A 24 2.44 -23.10 34.24
CA SER A 24 3.16 -23.71 33.11
C SER A 24 4.39 -24.48 33.61
N GLY A 25 5.14 -25.15 32.74
CA GLY A 25 6.44 -25.76 33.08
C GLY A 25 6.42 -27.29 33.13
N THR A 26 7.53 -27.90 33.50
CA THR A 26 7.70 -29.38 33.50
C THR A 26 7.57 -30.01 34.88
N GLY A 27 7.53 -29.19 35.93
CA GLY A 27 7.36 -29.63 37.31
C GLY A 27 5.97 -30.15 37.62
N GLY A 28 5.87 -30.99 38.66
CA GLY A 28 4.60 -31.48 39.19
C GLY A 28 3.92 -30.51 40.15
N PHE A 29 2.66 -30.77 40.45
CA PHE A 29 1.84 -30.02 41.40
C PHE A 29 1.37 -30.94 42.54
N GLU A 30 1.60 -30.54 43.79
CA GLU A 30 1.17 -31.28 44.97
C GLU A 30 0.26 -30.42 45.85
N LYS A 31 -0.98 -30.87 46.04
CA LYS A 31 -1.96 -30.29 46.97
C LYS A 31 -1.85 -30.98 48.34
N LEU A 32 -1.61 -30.18 49.37
CA LEU A 32 -1.52 -30.56 50.78
C LEU A 32 -2.64 -29.90 51.60
N GLY A 33 -2.86 -30.38 52.81
CA GLY A 33 -3.84 -29.82 53.77
C GLY A 33 -5.28 -30.24 53.49
N GLU A 34 -6.11 -30.31 54.54
CA GLU A 34 -7.48 -30.86 54.49
C GLU A 34 -8.51 -29.95 53.78
N GLY A 35 -8.14 -28.72 53.45
CA GLY A 35 -9.05 -27.74 52.86
C GLY A 35 -9.13 -27.77 51.33
N ALA A 36 -9.97 -26.93 50.72
CA ALA A 36 -10.20 -26.93 49.27
C ALA A 36 -9.29 -25.96 48.50
N LEU A 37 -8.79 -26.36 47.34
CA LEU A 37 -8.03 -25.49 46.43
C LEU A 37 -8.62 -25.54 45.02
N ALA A 38 -9.05 -24.39 44.51
CA ALA A 38 -9.50 -24.27 43.12
C ALA A 38 -8.40 -23.72 42.21
N LEU A 39 -8.20 -24.38 41.07
CA LEU A 39 -7.34 -23.89 39.99
C LEU A 39 -8.24 -23.31 38.89
N THR A 40 -8.20 -21.98 38.74
CA THR A 40 -9.05 -21.25 37.78
C THR A 40 -8.26 -20.51 36.72
N GLY A 41 -6.95 -20.32 36.92
CA GLY A 41 -6.04 -19.85 35.87
C GLY A 41 -5.72 -20.95 34.85
N ALA A 42 -5.30 -20.56 33.65
CA ALA A 42 -4.89 -21.50 32.60
C ALA A 42 -3.70 -22.35 33.07
N CYS A 43 -3.82 -23.68 33.03
CA CYS A 43 -2.78 -24.61 33.45
C CYS A 43 -2.27 -25.41 32.25
N THR A 44 -0.95 -25.46 32.07
CA THR A 44 -0.27 -26.14 30.96
C THR A 44 1.01 -26.86 31.42
N TYR A 45 1.15 -27.11 32.73
CA TYR A 45 2.30 -27.86 33.23
C TYR A 45 2.18 -29.34 32.86
N THR A 46 3.31 -30.01 32.65
CA THR A 46 3.33 -31.42 32.19
C THR A 46 3.73 -32.42 33.26
N GLY A 47 4.14 -31.97 34.44
CA GLY A 47 4.49 -32.86 35.55
C GLY A 47 3.28 -33.49 36.25
N ASN A 48 3.56 -34.45 37.12
CA ASN A 48 2.55 -35.20 37.86
C ASN A 48 1.73 -34.33 38.80
N THR A 49 0.46 -34.70 38.99
CA THR A 49 -0.43 -34.06 39.96
C THR A 49 -0.68 -35.00 41.13
N THR A 50 -0.45 -34.52 42.35
CA THR A 50 -0.69 -35.27 43.59
C THR A 50 -1.67 -34.51 44.48
N VAL A 51 -2.75 -35.16 44.92
CA VAL A 51 -3.73 -34.63 45.89
C VAL A 51 -3.56 -35.41 47.19
N THR A 52 -2.65 -34.97 48.05
CA THR A 52 -2.31 -35.70 49.29
C THR A 52 -3.45 -35.62 50.32
N GLY A 53 -4.18 -34.50 50.37
CA GLY A 53 -5.33 -34.30 51.25
C GLY A 53 -6.23 -33.14 50.83
N GLY A 54 -7.46 -33.13 51.34
CA GLY A 54 -8.49 -32.14 51.01
C GLY A 54 -8.94 -32.23 49.56
N THR A 55 -9.58 -31.17 49.06
CA THR A 55 -10.15 -31.15 47.71
C THR A 55 -9.32 -30.30 46.74
N LEU A 56 -8.92 -30.85 45.59
CA LEU A 56 -8.42 -30.10 44.45
C LEU A 56 -9.55 -29.95 43.42
N ILE A 57 -9.93 -28.71 43.09
CA ILE A 57 -11.03 -28.40 42.18
C ILE A 57 -10.47 -27.95 40.83
N LEU A 58 -10.78 -28.71 39.78
CA LEU A 58 -10.45 -28.41 38.39
C LEU A 58 -11.71 -27.96 37.66
N ASN A 59 -11.69 -26.74 37.13
CA ASN A 59 -12.80 -26.21 36.33
C ASN A 59 -12.59 -26.38 34.82
N THR A 60 -11.47 -26.99 34.42
CA THR A 60 -11.10 -27.32 33.04
C THR A 60 -10.23 -28.58 33.06
N ALA A 61 -10.30 -29.42 32.02
CA ALA A 61 -9.36 -30.52 31.82
C ALA A 61 -8.01 -29.96 31.32
N PHE A 62 -6.91 -30.33 31.99
CA PHE A 62 -5.58 -29.85 31.63
C PHE A 62 -4.44 -30.79 32.06
N LEU A 63 -4.74 -31.87 32.76
CA LEU A 63 -3.71 -32.80 33.20
C LEU A 63 -2.97 -33.35 31.97
N SER A 64 -1.67 -33.59 32.12
CA SER A 64 -0.90 -34.10 31.00
C SER A 64 -1.21 -35.58 30.78
N ASP A 65 -1.43 -35.96 29.52
CA ASP A 65 -1.66 -37.34 29.10
C ASP A 65 -0.52 -38.29 29.46
N ASP A 66 0.70 -37.77 29.64
CA ASP A 66 1.89 -38.54 30.04
C ASP A 66 2.07 -38.59 31.58
N SER A 67 1.25 -37.85 32.32
CA SER A 67 1.40 -37.69 33.76
C SER A 67 0.80 -38.84 34.56
N THR A 68 1.34 -39.02 35.76
CA THR A 68 0.68 -39.76 36.83
C THR A 68 -0.17 -38.81 37.67
N LEU A 69 -1.45 -39.10 37.79
CA LEU A 69 -2.34 -38.49 38.79
C LEU A 69 -2.36 -39.38 40.04
N THR A 70 -2.03 -38.82 41.20
CA THR A 70 -2.07 -39.53 42.49
C THR A 70 -3.06 -38.85 43.43
N ILE A 71 -4.06 -39.57 43.92
CA ILE A 71 -5.00 -39.10 44.94
C ILE A 71 -4.71 -39.87 46.23
N GLY A 72 -4.30 -39.16 47.27
CA GLY A 72 -4.04 -39.74 48.60
C GLY A 72 -5.32 -40.20 49.29
N ALA A 73 -5.19 -40.93 50.40
CA ALA A 73 -6.32 -41.52 51.12
C ALA A 73 -7.37 -40.51 51.61
N ASN A 74 -6.97 -39.25 51.83
CA ASN A 74 -7.85 -38.15 52.23
C ASN A 74 -8.01 -37.09 51.11
N GLY A 75 -7.54 -37.40 49.91
CA GLY A 75 -7.60 -36.50 48.76
C GLY A 75 -8.91 -36.67 47.98
N VAL A 76 -9.43 -35.57 47.47
CA VAL A 76 -10.58 -35.56 46.54
C VAL A 76 -10.21 -34.71 45.33
N LEU A 77 -10.41 -35.25 44.13
CA LEU A 77 -10.35 -34.50 42.89
C LEU A 77 -11.77 -34.13 42.44
N ASP A 78 -12.10 -32.85 42.49
CA ASP A 78 -13.37 -32.34 41.99
C ASP A 78 -13.20 -31.89 40.52
N LEU A 79 -13.91 -32.57 39.62
CA LEU A 79 -13.91 -32.33 38.17
C LEU A 79 -15.16 -31.54 37.76
N SER A 80 -15.19 -30.25 38.07
CA SER A 80 -16.31 -29.36 37.79
C SER A 80 -16.31 -28.79 36.36
N HIS A 81 -16.11 -29.65 35.35
CA HIS A 81 -16.01 -29.23 33.93
C HIS A 81 -16.79 -30.09 32.92
N GLY A 82 -17.35 -31.24 33.31
CA GLY A 82 -18.23 -32.06 32.45
C GLY A 82 -17.58 -32.64 31.19
N ILE A 83 -16.25 -32.64 31.11
CA ILE A 83 -15.47 -33.22 30.01
C ILE A 83 -14.50 -34.30 30.54
N GLU A 84 -13.94 -35.09 29.65
CA GLU A 84 -12.89 -36.08 29.97
C GLU A 84 -11.51 -35.39 30.03
N ASP A 85 -10.71 -35.75 31.03
CA ASP A 85 -9.28 -35.44 31.13
C ASP A 85 -8.48 -36.74 31.06
N ILE A 86 -7.25 -36.73 30.54
CA ILE A 86 -6.48 -37.94 30.24
C ILE A 86 -5.21 -37.97 31.09
N VAL A 87 -4.91 -39.13 31.65
CA VAL A 87 -3.64 -39.37 32.36
C VAL A 87 -3.08 -40.74 31.97
N HIS A 88 -1.75 -40.85 31.98
CA HIS A 88 -1.07 -42.10 31.70
C HIS A 88 -1.37 -43.14 32.78
N GLU A 89 -1.34 -42.69 34.04
CA GLU A 89 -1.50 -43.53 35.21
C GLU A 89 -2.33 -42.81 36.28
N LEU A 90 -3.31 -43.51 36.87
CA LEU A 90 -4.04 -43.08 38.06
C LEU A 90 -3.62 -43.94 39.26
N LYS A 91 -3.25 -43.27 40.35
CA LYS A 91 -3.03 -43.88 41.66
C LYS A 91 -4.03 -43.36 42.67
N ILE A 92 -4.66 -44.27 43.41
CA ILE A 92 -5.45 -43.92 44.59
C ILE A 92 -4.79 -44.61 45.79
N GLY A 93 -4.29 -43.79 46.73
CA GLY A 93 -3.25 -44.20 47.66
C GLY A 93 -2.03 -44.74 46.91
N ASP A 94 -1.57 -45.93 47.30
CA ASP A 94 -0.45 -46.62 46.64
C ASP A 94 -0.91 -47.57 45.51
N THR A 95 -2.21 -47.65 45.21
CA THR A 95 -2.76 -48.60 44.23
C THR A 95 -2.80 -47.96 42.85
N VAL A 96 -2.23 -48.63 41.84
CA VAL A 96 -2.36 -48.26 40.43
C VAL A 96 -3.67 -48.80 39.88
N HIS A 97 -4.47 -47.93 39.26
CA HIS A 97 -5.76 -48.27 38.68
C HIS A 97 -5.63 -48.66 37.20
N THR A 98 -6.48 -49.59 36.77
CA THR A 98 -6.48 -50.08 35.38
C THR A 98 -6.99 -49.03 34.40
N SER A 99 -6.62 -49.19 33.13
CA SER A 99 -7.15 -48.35 32.05
C SER A 99 -8.68 -48.36 32.00
N GLY A 100 -9.28 -47.21 31.75
CA GLY A 100 -10.73 -46.99 31.79
C GLY A 100 -11.07 -45.57 32.24
N THR A 101 -12.35 -45.25 32.32
CA THR A 101 -12.83 -43.95 32.82
C THR A 101 -13.17 -44.02 34.32
N TRP A 102 -12.75 -42.99 35.07
CA TRP A 102 -12.86 -42.87 36.52
C TRP A 102 -13.48 -41.51 36.88
N GLY A 103 -14.41 -41.47 37.83
CA GLY A 103 -15.09 -40.24 38.21
C GLY A 103 -16.15 -40.47 39.28
N SER A 104 -16.96 -39.44 39.55
CA SER A 104 -18.03 -39.53 40.55
C SER A 104 -19.32 -40.12 39.95
N SER A 105 -20.30 -40.43 40.80
CA SER A 105 -21.66 -40.83 40.44
C SER A 105 -22.45 -39.73 39.72
N SER A 106 -21.95 -38.49 39.74
CA SER A 106 -22.49 -37.36 38.97
C SER A 106 -21.85 -37.23 37.57
N SER A 107 -20.94 -38.14 37.19
CA SER A 107 -20.25 -38.17 35.90
C SER A 107 -20.72 -39.32 35.01
N THR A 108 -20.10 -39.47 33.83
CA THR A 108 -20.31 -40.58 32.89
C THR A 108 -19.27 -41.71 33.04
N ALA A 109 -18.46 -41.70 34.10
CA ALA A 109 -17.39 -42.67 34.30
C ALA A 109 -17.88 -44.12 34.44
N GLN A 110 -17.10 -45.06 33.89
CA GLN A 110 -17.35 -46.49 34.04
C GLN A 110 -17.02 -46.97 35.47
N ASN A 111 -15.93 -46.46 36.03
CA ASN A 111 -15.50 -46.76 37.39
C ASN A 111 -15.84 -45.57 38.29
N VAL A 112 -16.87 -45.73 39.12
CA VAL A 112 -17.35 -44.68 40.02
C VAL A 112 -16.68 -44.80 41.39
N ASP A 113 -16.08 -43.70 41.86
CA ASP A 113 -15.49 -43.59 43.20
C ASP A 113 -15.76 -42.20 43.80
N ASP A 114 -16.90 -42.09 44.51
CA ASP A 114 -17.34 -40.86 45.18
C ASP A 114 -16.50 -40.48 46.41
N VAL A 115 -15.57 -41.35 46.84
CA VAL A 115 -14.66 -41.02 47.94
C VAL A 115 -13.54 -40.11 47.43
N HIS A 116 -13.06 -40.35 46.21
CA HIS A 116 -11.90 -39.65 45.65
C HIS A 116 -12.26 -38.70 44.50
N PHE A 117 -13.47 -38.80 43.95
CA PHE A 117 -13.94 -37.93 42.88
C PHE A 117 -15.26 -37.24 43.22
N SER A 118 -15.38 -35.97 42.82
CA SER A 118 -16.63 -35.21 42.79
C SER A 118 -16.76 -34.43 41.48
N GLY A 119 -17.92 -33.81 41.23
CA GLY A 119 -18.18 -33.10 39.98
C GLY A 119 -18.63 -34.02 38.85
N ASN A 120 -18.84 -33.46 37.66
CA ASN A 120 -19.44 -34.13 36.50
C ASN A 120 -18.42 -34.53 35.40
N GLY A 121 -17.15 -34.16 35.54
CA GLY A 121 -16.06 -34.58 34.65
C GLY A 121 -15.55 -36.00 34.94
N VAL A 122 -14.64 -36.47 34.10
CA VAL A 122 -14.13 -37.86 34.11
C VAL A 122 -12.61 -37.87 33.86
N ILE A 123 -11.85 -38.73 34.54
CA ILE A 123 -10.47 -39.07 34.18
C ILE A 123 -10.46 -40.34 33.34
N ARG A 124 -9.83 -40.32 32.16
CA ARG A 124 -9.49 -41.53 31.41
C ARG A 124 -8.04 -41.93 31.67
N VAL A 125 -7.87 -43.17 32.11
CA VAL A 125 -6.56 -43.76 32.42
C VAL A 125 -6.11 -44.63 31.25
N GLY A 126 -4.89 -44.41 30.79
CA GLY A 126 -4.22 -45.23 29.77
C GLY A 126 -3.43 -44.37 28.80
N ALA A 127 -2.65 -45.02 27.91
CA ALA A 127 -2.00 -44.31 26.82
C ALA A 127 -3.06 -43.48 26.06
N PRO A 128 -2.74 -42.22 25.68
CA PRO A 128 -3.59 -41.49 24.75
C PRO A 128 -3.86 -42.42 23.56
N PRO A 129 -5.09 -42.43 22.99
CA PRO A 129 -5.31 -43.13 21.74
C PRO A 129 -4.19 -42.73 20.78
N VAL A 130 -3.46 -43.70 20.23
CA VAL A 130 -2.48 -43.39 19.18
C VAL A 130 -3.26 -42.66 18.11
N ALA A 131 -2.89 -41.40 17.85
CA ALA A 131 -3.58 -40.55 16.89
C ALA A 131 -3.82 -41.36 15.61
N ARG A 132 -5.08 -41.64 15.29
CA ARG A 132 -5.43 -42.34 14.05
C ARG A 132 -5.42 -41.32 12.93
N ASN A 133 -5.13 -41.79 11.72
CA ASN A 133 -5.33 -40.98 10.53
C ASN A 133 -6.73 -41.28 9.99
N LEU A 134 -7.60 -40.30 10.08
CA LEU A 134 -8.98 -40.36 9.66
C LEU A 134 -9.19 -39.53 8.40
N THR A 135 -10.10 -39.98 7.54
CA THR A 135 -10.59 -39.24 6.38
C THR A 135 -12.05 -38.86 6.62
N TRP A 136 -12.38 -37.58 6.46
CA TRP A 136 -13.77 -37.11 6.52
C TRP A 136 -14.55 -37.65 5.32
N THR A 137 -15.69 -38.27 5.61
CA THR A 137 -16.61 -38.75 4.58
C THR A 137 -17.92 -37.96 4.58
N GLY A 138 -18.33 -37.37 5.71
CA GLY A 138 -19.66 -36.82 5.89
C GLY A 138 -20.77 -37.85 5.64
N GLY A 139 -20.45 -39.13 5.87
CA GLY A 139 -21.28 -40.26 5.48
C GLY A 139 -22.61 -40.36 6.24
N GLU A 140 -22.72 -39.72 7.39
CA GLU A 140 -23.96 -39.62 8.16
C GLU A 140 -24.62 -38.25 7.98
N ASN A 141 -23.86 -37.18 8.16
CA ASN A 141 -24.33 -35.79 8.13
C ASN A 141 -23.15 -34.80 8.02
N GLU A 142 -23.47 -33.50 8.00
CA GLU A 142 -22.49 -32.41 7.96
C GLU A 142 -21.87 -32.04 9.32
N PHE A 143 -22.29 -32.66 10.42
CA PHE A 143 -21.85 -32.25 11.76
C PHE A 143 -20.55 -32.93 12.18
N TRP A 144 -19.58 -32.16 12.66
CA TRP A 144 -18.40 -32.67 13.36
C TRP A 144 -18.45 -32.26 14.83
N GLY A 145 -18.39 -33.23 15.74
CA GLY A 145 -18.44 -32.94 17.17
C GLY A 145 -18.13 -34.14 18.06
N ASN A 146 -18.24 -33.91 19.37
CA ASN A 146 -18.04 -34.95 20.39
C ASN A 146 -19.35 -35.73 20.69
N ALA A 147 -20.37 -35.62 19.82
CA ALA A 147 -21.59 -36.41 19.98
C ALA A 147 -21.27 -37.88 19.64
N ILE A 148 -21.38 -38.78 20.61
CA ILE A 148 -21.03 -40.19 20.41
C ILE A 148 -22.24 -40.96 19.85
N PRO A 149 -22.08 -41.71 18.74
CA PRO A 149 -20.90 -41.77 17.86
C PRO A 149 -21.02 -40.84 16.63
N ASP A 150 -19.98 -40.02 16.38
CA ASP A 150 -19.82 -39.23 15.14
C ASP A 150 -19.23 -40.12 14.04
N LEU A 151 -20.08 -40.80 13.27
CA LEU A 151 -19.67 -41.82 12.28
C LEU A 151 -19.33 -41.22 10.90
N ASN A 152 -18.92 -39.96 10.84
CA ASN A 152 -18.55 -39.27 9.61
C ASN A 152 -17.13 -39.57 9.10
N PHE A 153 -16.37 -40.45 9.76
CA PHE A 153 -14.95 -40.69 9.47
C PHE A 153 -14.65 -42.13 9.07
N LYS A 154 -13.62 -42.29 8.25
CA LYS A 154 -12.97 -43.58 8.00
C LYS A 154 -11.52 -43.58 8.43
N ASP A 155 -11.04 -44.68 9.00
CA ASP A 155 -9.62 -44.85 9.28
C ASP A 155 -8.83 -45.29 8.03
N ALA A 156 -7.51 -45.47 8.20
CA ALA A 156 -6.62 -45.91 7.12
C ALA A 156 -6.94 -47.30 6.54
N SER A 157 -7.82 -48.09 7.18
CA SER A 157 -8.31 -49.37 6.68
C SER A 157 -9.66 -49.25 5.96
N ASP A 158 -10.11 -48.02 5.66
CA ASP A 158 -11.41 -47.69 5.06
C ASP A 158 -12.63 -48.07 5.94
N VAL A 159 -12.40 -48.25 7.25
CA VAL A 159 -13.45 -48.63 8.20
C VAL A 159 -14.06 -47.37 8.81
N VAL A 160 -15.41 -47.33 8.85
CA VAL A 160 -16.14 -46.24 9.50
C VAL A 160 -15.89 -46.29 11.01
N VAL A 161 -15.39 -45.18 11.57
CA VAL A 161 -15.05 -45.04 12.98
C VAL A 161 -15.52 -43.69 13.51
N ALA A 162 -15.76 -43.62 14.82
CA ALA A 162 -15.99 -42.33 15.48
C ALA A 162 -14.67 -41.55 15.66
N PHE A 163 -14.73 -40.23 15.51
CA PHE A 163 -13.63 -39.34 15.89
C PHE A 163 -13.36 -39.43 17.39
N ALA A 164 -12.08 -39.44 17.75
CA ALA A 164 -11.61 -39.27 19.12
C ALA A 164 -10.60 -38.11 19.19
N GLY A 165 -10.49 -37.50 20.37
CA GLY A 165 -9.49 -36.46 20.62
C GLY A 165 -8.09 -36.92 20.20
N ASN A 166 -7.31 -35.98 19.65
CA ASN A 166 -5.97 -36.17 19.10
C ASN A 166 -5.88 -36.99 17.79
N ASP A 167 -6.98 -37.51 17.24
CA ASP A 167 -6.94 -38.08 15.88
C ASP A 167 -6.56 -37.01 14.84
N ASN A 168 -5.85 -37.43 13.78
CA ASN A 168 -5.57 -36.62 12.61
C ASN A 168 -6.71 -36.75 11.61
N VAL A 169 -7.20 -35.63 11.08
CA VAL A 169 -8.31 -35.61 10.12
C VAL A 169 -7.84 -35.06 8.79
N THR A 170 -8.13 -35.79 7.71
CA THR A 170 -7.93 -35.36 6.34
C THR A 170 -9.27 -35.14 5.64
N PHE A 171 -9.42 -33.98 5.04
CA PHE A 171 -10.48 -33.67 4.08
C PHE A 171 -9.90 -33.83 2.68
N ASP A 172 -10.44 -34.71 1.85
CA ASP A 172 -9.96 -35.00 0.50
C ASP A 172 -11.09 -34.90 -0.54
N ASP A 173 -10.83 -35.27 -1.80
CA ASP A 173 -11.82 -35.15 -2.87
C ASP A 173 -12.90 -36.27 -2.85
N SER A 174 -12.92 -37.15 -1.83
CA SER A 174 -13.83 -38.31 -1.79
C SER A 174 -15.22 -37.99 -1.25
N SER A 175 -15.37 -36.96 -0.42
CA SER A 175 -16.65 -36.56 0.16
C SER A 175 -17.36 -35.50 -0.68
N THR A 176 -18.68 -35.62 -0.77
CA THR A 176 -19.56 -34.59 -1.35
C THR A 176 -20.09 -33.60 -0.31
N VAL A 177 -19.81 -33.82 0.98
CA VAL A 177 -20.23 -32.97 2.10
C VAL A 177 -19.07 -32.06 2.47
N THR A 178 -18.95 -30.96 1.73
CA THR A 178 -17.81 -30.02 1.84
C THR A 178 -18.05 -28.86 2.80
N THR A 179 -19.28 -28.73 3.31
CA THR A 179 -19.62 -27.86 4.44
C THR A 179 -19.69 -28.69 5.70
N VAL A 180 -18.88 -28.37 6.69
CA VAL A 180 -18.78 -29.09 7.97
C VAL A 180 -19.19 -28.16 9.09
N LEU A 181 -20.18 -28.56 9.89
CA LEU A 181 -20.74 -27.77 10.98
C LEU A 181 -20.18 -28.26 12.33
N LEU A 182 -19.47 -27.41 13.07
CA LEU A 182 -18.93 -27.78 14.36
C LEU A 182 -20.01 -27.73 15.45
N THR A 183 -20.24 -28.84 16.15
CA THR A 183 -21.24 -28.94 17.23
C THR A 183 -20.66 -28.91 18.64
N GLY A 184 -19.34 -28.75 18.75
CA GLY A 184 -18.63 -28.58 20.01
C GLY A 184 -17.16 -28.25 19.81
N THR A 185 -16.41 -28.14 20.90
CA THR A 185 -14.96 -27.92 20.85
C THR A 185 -14.24 -29.15 20.30
N ILE A 186 -13.50 -28.96 19.21
CA ILE A 186 -12.72 -30.03 18.56
C ILE A 186 -11.26 -29.95 18.99
N GLN A 187 -10.69 -31.08 19.40
CA GLN A 187 -9.26 -31.23 19.73
C GLN A 187 -8.69 -32.34 18.86
N ALA A 188 -8.30 -32.01 17.64
CA ALA A 188 -7.63 -32.94 16.73
C ALA A 188 -6.12 -32.86 16.90
N GLY A 189 -5.38 -33.87 16.44
CA GLY A 189 -3.93 -33.78 16.33
C GLY A 189 -3.57 -32.80 15.20
N THR A 190 -3.97 -33.15 13.99
CA THR A 190 -3.86 -32.29 12.80
C THR A 190 -5.13 -32.32 11.96
N VAL A 191 -5.41 -31.23 11.27
CA VAL A 191 -6.48 -31.11 10.29
C VAL A 191 -5.88 -30.72 8.95
N SER A 192 -5.94 -31.62 7.98
CA SER A 192 -5.34 -31.44 6.65
C SER A 192 -6.41 -31.37 5.58
N PHE A 193 -6.34 -30.36 4.72
CA PHE A 193 -7.17 -30.22 3.53
C PHE A 193 -6.34 -30.58 2.30
N ALA A 194 -6.74 -31.61 1.58
CA ALA A 194 -6.09 -32.13 0.39
C ALA A 194 -7.05 -32.08 -0.82
N GLY A 195 -6.50 -32.26 -2.01
CA GLY A 195 -7.30 -32.30 -3.24
C GLY A 195 -7.59 -30.92 -3.82
N SER A 196 -8.67 -30.82 -4.59
CA SER A 196 -9.03 -29.64 -5.37
C SER A 196 -10.36 -29.02 -4.96
N GLN A 197 -11.12 -29.69 -4.09
CA GLN A 197 -12.40 -29.18 -3.61
C GLN A 197 -12.25 -27.99 -2.66
N ASP A 198 -13.22 -27.08 -2.73
CA ASP A 198 -13.39 -26.03 -1.75
C ASP A 198 -14.08 -26.59 -0.50
N TRP A 199 -13.61 -26.17 0.67
CA TRP A 199 -14.11 -26.62 1.98
C TRP A 199 -14.60 -25.44 2.81
N VAL A 200 -15.72 -25.62 3.52
CA VAL A 200 -16.23 -24.66 4.50
C VAL A 200 -16.33 -25.37 5.84
N ILE A 201 -15.51 -24.95 6.80
CA ILE A 201 -15.69 -25.33 8.20
C ILE A 201 -16.46 -24.20 8.87
N ASP A 202 -17.73 -24.43 9.18
CA ASP A 202 -18.56 -23.47 9.91
C ASP A 202 -18.47 -23.77 11.41
N GLY A 203 -17.97 -22.80 12.17
CA GLY A 203 -17.81 -22.94 13.60
C GLY A 203 -19.12 -23.06 14.36
N GLN A 204 -20.24 -22.51 13.87
CA GLN A 204 -21.53 -22.48 14.58
C GLN A 204 -21.41 -22.03 16.06
N GLY A 205 -20.49 -21.10 16.35
CA GLY A 205 -20.16 -20.64 17.71
C GLY A 205 -19.13 -21.49 18.47
N SER A 206 -18.83 -22.70 17.99
CA SER A 206 -17.76 -23.59 18.46
C SER A 206 -16.41 -23.27 17.78
N GLY A 207 -15.39 -24.10 18.04
CA GLY A 207 -14.06 -23.91 17.48
C GLY A 207 -13.09 -25.04 17.85
N PHE A 208 -11.84 -24.87 17.44
CA PHE A 208 -10.77 -25.83 17.71
C PHE A 208 -9.94 -25.42 18.93
N ALA A 209 -9.46 -26.39 19.70
CA ALA A 209 -8.65 -26.15 20.90
C ALA A 209 -7.41 -27.07 20.96
N GLY A 210 -6.60 -26.90 22.00
CA GLY A 210 -5.42 -27.72 22.26
C GLY A 210 -4.30 -27.52 21.22
N GLY A 211 -3.52 -28.58 20.98
CA GLY A 211 -2.40 -28.57 20.05
C GLY A 211 -2.77 -28.67 18.56
N THR A 212 -4.05 -28.63 18.20
CA THR A 212 -4.54 -28.84 16.82
C THR A 212 -3.74 -28.01 15.80
N GLY A 213 -3.05 -28.69 14.89
CA GLY A 213 -2.35 -28.08 13.75
C GLY A 213 -3.19 -28.13 12.47
N PHE A 214 -3.01 -27.16 11.58
CA PHE A 214 -3.72 -27.12 10.29
C PHE A 214 -2.76 -27.19 9.10
N ALA A 215 -3.14 -27.92 8.05
CA ALA A 215 -2.42 -27.95 6.79
C ALA A 215 -3.38 -27.80 5.60
N VAL A 216 -3.09 -26.86 4.70
CA VAL A 216 -3.74 -26.78 3.38
C VAL A 216 -2.74 -27.29 2.35
N ASN A 217 -2.95 -28.51 1.89
CA ASN A 217 -2.11 -29.23 0.93
C ASN A 217 -2.76 -29.29 -0.46
N GLY A 218 -4.06 -29.03 -0.56
CA GLY A 218 -4.84 -28.99 -1.79
C GLY A 218 -4.83 -27.63 -2.48
N THR A 219 -5.31 -27.59 -3.73
CA THR A 219 -5.40 -26.36 -4.54
C THR A 219 -6.69 -25.57 -4.31
N GLY A 220 -7.67 -26.17 -3.62
CA GLY A 220 -8.95 -25.53 -3.31
C GLY A 220 -8.85 -24.42 -2.26
N THR A 221 -9.96 -23.74 -2.04
CA THR A 221 -10.15 -22.74 -1.00
C THR A 221 -10.74 -23.38 0.26
N VAL A 222 -10.07 -23.23 1.39
CA VAL A 222 -10.56 -23.62 2.71
C VAL A 222 -11.05 -22.37 3.43
N THR A 223 -12.36 -22.25 3.63
CA THR A 223 -12.94 -21.24 4.54
C THR A 223 -13.00 -21.83 5.94
N LEU A 224 -12.08 -21.40 6.81
CA LEU A 224 -11.97 -21.90 8.18
C LEU A 224 -12.73 -20.98 9.13
N GLY A 225 -13.86 -21.44 9.66
CA GLY A 225 -14.60 -20.81 10.76
C GLY A 225 -14.06 -21.23 12.12
N GLY A 226 -14.85 -20.99 13.16
CA GLY A 226 -14.53 -21.36 14.53
C GLY A 226 -14.39 -20.15 15.43
N ALA A 227 -15.51 -19.48 15.69
CA ALA A 227 -15.59 -18.23 16.45
C ALA A 227 -15.06 -18.31 17.89
N SER A 228 -14.92 -19.51 18.46
CA SER A 228 -14.35 -19.75 19.80
C SER A 228 -13.04 -20.55 19.79
N SER A 229 -12.35 -20.61 18.65
CA SER A 229 -11.11 -21.37 18.55
C SER A 229 -9.98 -20.78 19.42
N THR A 230 -9.25 -21.67 20.09
CA THR A 230 -8.16 -21.36 21.04
C THR A 230 -6.90 -22.21 20.84
N PHE A 231 -6.87 -23.04 19.79
CA PHE A 231 -5.73 -23.92 19.50
C PHE A 231 -4.40 -23.16 19.33
N THR A 232 -3.30 -23.85 19.63
CA THR A 232 -1.93 -23.28 19.60
C THR A 232 -1.04 -23.90 18.52
N GLY A 233 -1.51 -24.97 17.86
CA GLY A 233 -0.79 -25.63 16.79
C GLY A 233 -0.52 -24.70 15.59
N PRO A 234 0.50 -25.02 14.77
CA PRO A 234 0.86 -24.22 13.61
C PRO A 234 -0.18 -24.36 12.49
N ILE A 235 -0.20 -23.37 11.59
CA ILE A 235 -0.95 -23.40 10.33
C ILE A 235 0.05 -23.41 9.17
N ALA A 236 -0.03 -24.43 8.32
CA ALA A 236 0.78 -24.57 7.11
C ALA A 236 -0.09 -24.48 5.86
N VAL A 237 0.06 -23.41 5.09
CA VAL A 237 -0.60 -23.24 3.79
C VAL A 237 0.41 -23.61 2.71
N ASN A 238 0.46 -24.90 2.38
CA ASN A 238 1.43 -25.47 1.44
C ASN A 238 0.97 -25.32 -0.02
N SER A 239 -0.35 -25.25 -0.24
CA SER A 239 -0.99 -24.98 -1.53
C SER A 239 -2.35 -24.33 -1.31
N GLY A 240 -3.00 -23.90 -2.41
CA GLY A 240 -4.37 -23.38 -2.38
C GLY A 240 -4.53 -22.09 -1.58
N VAL A 241 -5.75 -21.89 -1.05
CA VAL A 241 -6.13 -20.68 -0.31
C VAL A 241 -6.70 -21.05 1.05
N LEU A 242 -6.14 -20.50 2.12
CA LEU A 242 -6.76 -20.52 3.45
C LEU A 242 -7.47 -19.17 3.70
N LYS A 243 -8.80 -19.20 3.75
CA LYS A 243 -9.65 -18.03 3.92
C LYS A 243 -10.24 -18.00 5.34
N MET A 244 -10.19 -16.86 6.00
CA MET A 244 -10.81 -16.69 7.32
C MET A 244 -12.35 -16.69 7.22
N GLY A 245 -12.98 -17.61 7.93
CA GLY A 245 -14.43 -17.68 8.17
C GLY A 245 -14.86 -16.88 9.40
N ASP A 246 -14.03 -16.85 10.46
CA ASP A 246 -14.28 -16.12 11.72
C ASP A 246 -13.03 -15.41 12.23
N THR A 247 -13.18 -14.39 13.09
CA THR A 247 -12.04 -13.65 13.66
C THR A 247 -11.14 -14.53 14.53
N ALA A 248 -11.68 -15.54 15.22
CA ALA A 248 -10.89 -16.46 16.03
C ALA A 248 -10.39 -17.70 15.26
N SER A 249 -10.72 -17.85 13.97
CA SER A 249 -10.49 -19.09 13.20
C SER A 249 -9.03 -19.56 13.13
N PHE A 250 -8.06 -18.65 13.27
CA PHE A 250 -6.63 -18.98 13.29
C PHE A 250 -6.09 -19.25 14.71
N GLY A 251 -6.98 -19.32 15.71
CA GLY A 251 -6.68 -19.63 17.10
C GLY A 251 -5.60 -18.73 17.69
N ASN A 252 -4.95 -19.25 18.72
CA ASN A 252 -3.73 -18.70 19.31
C ASN A 252 -2.48 -19.34 18.66
N SER A 253 -2.56 -19.64 17.36
CA SER A 253 -1.56 -20.42 16.63
C SER A 253 -0.14 -19.88 16.83
N SER A 254 0.81 -20.82 16.98
CA SER A 254 2.24 -20.55 17.09
C SER A 254 2.87 -19.98 15.81
N GLY A 255 2.18 -20.02 14.67
CA GLY A 255 2.65 -19.40 13.42
C GLY A 255 1.89 -19.87 12.18
N ILE A 256 1.91 -19.02 11.15
CA ILE A 256 1.30 -19.27 9.85
C ILE A 256 2.43 -19.28 8.80
N SER A 257 2.59 -20.40 8.11
CA SER A 257 3.54 -20.51 6.99
C SER A 257 2.78 -20.58 5.68
N VAL A 258 3.25 -19.84 4.67
CA VAL A 258 2.64 -19.77 3.34
C VAL A 258 3.71 -20.07 2.30
N ALA A 259 3.56 -21.22 1.65
CA ALA A 259 4.47 -21.67 0.60
C ALA A 259 4.28 -20.89 -0.71
N ALA A 260 5.27 -21.01 -1.59
CA ALA A 260 5.22 -20.37 -2.91
C ALA A 260 3.98 -20.82 -3.70
N GLY A 261 3.16 -19.85 -4.11
CA GLY A 261 1.92 -20.08 -4.86
C GLY A 261 0.68 -20.29 -4.00
N ALA A 262 0.83 -20.46 -2.67
CA ALA A 262 -0.28 -20.54 -1.73
C ALA A 262 -0.69 -19.14 -1.21
N GLN A 263 -1.85 -19.04 -0.57
CA GLN A 263 -2.37 -17.76 -0.07
C GLN A 263 -3.15 -17.89 1.24
N VAL A 264 -2.99 -16.89 2.09
CA VAL A 264 -3.90 -16.59 3.20
C VAL A 264 -4.79 -15.42 2.81
N ASP A 265 -6.10 -15.60 2.91
CA ASP A 265 -7.09 -14.54 2.71
C ASP A 265 -7.76 -14.17 4.04
N LEU A 266 -7.50 -12.96 4.50
CA LEU A 266 -8.06 -12.43 5.74
C LEU A 266 -9.56 -12.14 5.65
N ASN A 267 -10.13 -11.99 4.44
CA ASN A 267 -11.57 -11.86 4.22
C ASN A 267 -12.29 -10.81 5.11
N GLY A 268 -11.65 -9.66 5.33
CA GLY A 268 -12.15 -8.57 6.17
C GLY A 268 -12.20 -8.90 7.66
N LYS A 269 -11.55 -9.98 8.06
CA LYS A 269 -11.45 -10.47 9.44
C LYS A 269 -10.02 -10.34 9.91
N ALA A 270 -9.91 -10.23 11.22
CA ALA A 270 -8.77 -9.66 11.85
C ALA A 270 -8.45 -10.56 13.05
N PRO A 271 -7.38 -11.39 13.00
CA PRO A 271 -7.25 -12.54 13.88
C PRO A 271 -7.00 -12.22 15.37
N GLY A 272 -6.89 -10.93 15.74
CA GLY A 272 -6.83 -10.46 17.14
C GLY A 272 -5.55 -10.80 17.91
N ALA A 273 -4.89 -11.92 17.62
CA ALA A 273 -3.64 -12.39 18.22
C ALA A 273 -2.40 -12.03 17.37
N ILE A 274 -1.21 -12.14 17.99
CA ILE A 274 0.08 -11.91 17.32
C ILE A 274 0.47 -13.18 16.56
N HIS A 275 0.00 -13.33 15.33
CA HIS A 275 0.48 -14.39 14.45
C HIS A 275 1.77 -13.96 13.74
N SER A 276 2.75 -14.85 13.72
CA SER A 276 3.93 -14.75 12.85
C SER A 276 3.63 -15.38 11.50
N TYR A 277 3.84 -14.62 10.43
CA TYR A 277 3.64 -15.05 9.05
C TYR A 277 5.00 -15.29 8.40
N THR A 278 5.21 -16.49 7.88
CA THR A 278 6.40 -16.83 7.08
C THR A 278 5.98 -16.99 5.64
N LEU A 279 6.46 -16.12 4.75
CA LEU A 279 5.97 -16.03 3.37
C LEU A 279 7.01 -16.42 2.33
N ALA A 280 6.51 -16.98 1.24
CA ALA A 280 7.21 -17.14 -0.02
C ALA A 280 6.24 -16.98 -1.20
N GLY A 281 6.71 -16.42 -2.30
CA GLY A 281 6.01 -16.40 -3.58
C GLY A 281 4.85 -15.40 -3.68
N SER A 282 4.22 -15.39 -4.83
CA SER A 282 3.27 -14.36 -5.23
C SER A 282 1.80 -14.69 -4.92
N GLY A 283 1.53 -15.86 -4.32
CA GLY A 283 0.21 -16.45 -4.23
C GLY A 283 -0.43 -16.77 -5.60
N PRO A 284 -1.68 -17.28 -5.60
CA PRO A 284 -2.43 -17.58 -6.82
C PRO A 284 -2.57 -16.34 -7.71
N GLU A 285 -2.27 -16.52 -9.00
CA GLU A 285 -2.37 -15.47 -10.04
C GLU A 285 -1.59 -14.17 -9.73
N GLY A 286 -0.66 -14.21 -8.77
CA GLY A 286 0.09 -13.03 -8.34
C GLY A 286 -0.68 -12.05 -7.45
N ALA A 287 -1.84 -12.46 -6.90
CA ALA A 287 -2.66 -11.61 -6.04
C ALA A 287 -2.02 -11.31 -4.67
N GLY A 288 -1.12 -12.18 -4.22
CA GLY A 288 -0.41 -12.08 -2.94
C GLY A 288 -0.47 -13.38 -2.14
N ALA A 289 0.61 -13.69 -1.42
CA ALA A 289 0.65 -14.74 -0.39
C ALA A 289 -0.21 -14.38 0.83
N ILE A 290 -0.45 -13.08 1.08
CA ILE A 290 -1.49 -12.61 1.98
C ILE A 290 -2.35 -11.58 1.25
N VAL A 291 -3.66 -11.77 1.33
CA VAL A 291 -4.65 -10.83 0.81
C VAL A 291 -5.75 -10.52 1.82
N ASN A 292 -6.47 -9.44 1.57
CA ASN A 292 -7.77 -9.18 2.18
C ASN A 292 -8.82 -9.08 1.07
N SER A 293 -9.54 -10.15 0.76
CA SER A 293 -10.51 -10.13 -0.35
C SER A 293 -11.75 -9.27 -0.10
N SER A 294 -11.92 -8.72 1.11
CA SER A 294 -13.09 -7.95 1.51
C SER A 294 -12.83 -6.44 1.38
N ALA A 295 -13.89 -5.69 1.08
CA ALA A 295 -13.86 -4.23 1.12
C ALA A 295 -13.76 -3.67 2.56
N THR A 296 -14.06 -4.49 3.58
CA THR A 296 -13.89 -4.12 4.98
C THR A 296 -12.41 -3.89 5.26
N GLY A 297 -12.06 -2.65 5.59
CA GLY A 297 -10.69 -2.25 5.89
C GLY A 297 -10.19 -2.84 7.21
N LEU A 298 -8.95 -3.33 7.19
CA LEU A 298 -8.22 -3.84 8.35
C LEU A 298 -7.18 -2.79 8.79
N PHE A 299 -7.47 -2.04 9.86
CA PHE A 299 -6.64 -0.93 10.38
C PHE A 299 -6.43 -0.97 11.91
N PHE A 300 -5.36 -0.28 12.36
CA PHE A 300 -4.98 0.11 13.73
C PHE A 300 -4.78 -0.98 14.82
N THR A 301 -5.56 -2.05 14.90
CA THR A 301 -5.48 -2.99 16.05
C THR A 301 -5.43 -4.49 15.71
N THR A 302 -5.54 -4.90 14.43
CA THR A 302 -6.05 -6.26 14.18
C THR A 302 -5.48 -7.09 13.02
N SER A 303 -4.30 -6.78 12.44
CA SER A 303 -3.73 -7.54 11.30
C SER A 303 -2.27 -7.97 11.49
N VAL A 304 -1.71 -8.66 10.46
CA VAL A 304 -0.33 -9.18 10.32
C VAL A 304 0.69 -8.30 11.05
N LYS A 305 1.29 -8.81 12.13
CA LYS A 305 2.29 -8.08 12.94
C LYS A 305 3.71 -8.50 12.64
N ASN A 306 3.96 -9.81 12.66
CA ASN A 306 5.28 -10.35 12.41
C ASN A 306 5.29 -10.99 11.04
N LEU A 307 6.16 -10.49 10.17
CA LEU A 307 6.34 -11.01 8.83
C LEU A 307 7.79 -11.46 8.67
N THR A 308 8.01 -12.65 8.13
CA THR A 308 9.32 -13.16 7.74
C THR A 308 9.28 -13.63 6.30
N LEU A 309 10.21 -13.16 5.48
CA LEU A 309 10.35 -13.62 4.10
C LEU A 309 11.38 -14.75 4.03
N THR A 310 11.02 -15.83 3.33
CA THR A 310 11.91 -16.95 3.00
C THR A 310 12.26 -17.02 1.51
N ALA A 311 11.57 -16.21 0.72
CA ALA A 311 11.81 -15.90 -0.68
C ALA A 311 11.13 -14.55 -1.00
N ASP A 312 11.28 -14.05 -2.23
CA ASP A 312 10.48 -12.92 -2.68
C ASP A 312 8.98 -13.24 -2.55
N ALA A 313 8.20 -12.28 -2.06
CA ALA A 313 6.80 -12.47 -1.76
C ALA A 313 5.94 -11.29 -2.23
N THR A 314 4.66 -11.56 -2.46
CA THR A 314 3.68 -10.53 -2.81
C THR A 314 2.60 -10.43 -1.74
N ILE A 315 2.11 -9.22 -1.47
CA ILE A 315 0.94 -8.96 -0.62
C ILE A 315 0.05 -7.91 -1.29
N GLY A 316 -1.25 -7.95 -1.05
CA GLY A 316 -2.13 -6.94 -1.64
C GLY A 316 -3.62 -7.20 -1.48
N SER A 317 -4.41 -6.29 -2.01
CA SER A 317 -5.86 -6.44 -2.19
C SER A 317 -6.36 -5.46 -3.24
N SER A 318 -7.44 -5.83 -3.92
CA SER A 318 -8.17 -4.97 -4.86
C SER A 318 -9.26 -4.12 -4.20
N ALA A 319 -9.49 -4.25 -2.89
CA ALA A 319 -10.50 -3.49 -2.16
C ALA A 319 -10.10 -3.20 -0.71
N GLY A 320 -10.72 -2.17 -0.13
CA GLY A 320 -10.50 -1.78 1.26
C GLY A 320 -9.07 -1.35 1.59
N ARG A 321 -8.77 -1.33 2.88
CA ARG A 321 -7.45 -1.04 3.46
C ARG A 321 -6.88 -2.30 4.09
N PHE A 322 -5.57 -2.51 3.97
CA PHE A 322 -4.88 -3.67 4.53
C PHE A 322 -3.53 -3.23 5.09
N ASP A 323 -3.44 -3.05 6.41
CA ASP A 323 -2.19 -2.64 7.08
C ASP A 323 -1.35 -3.85 7.55
N ILE A 324 -0.02 -3.68 7.58
CA ILE A 324 0.88 -4.44 8.43
C ILE A 324 0.94 -3.70 9.78
N ALA A 325 0.36 -4.30 10.81
CA ALA A 325 -0.02 -3.66 12.06
C ALA A 325 1.19 -3.22 12.92
N PRO A 326 1.02 -2.24 13.84
CA PRO A 326 2.10 -1.81 14.70
C PRO A 326 2.38 -2.84 15.81
N GLY A 327 3.57 -2.76 16.42
CA GLY A 327 3.97 -3.63 17.53
C GLY A 327 4.50 -5.01 17.11
N GLY A 328 4.82 -5.19 15.83
CA GLY A 328 5.54 -6.35 15.30
C GLY A 328 6.74 -5.94 14.43
N THR A 329 7.32 -6.92 13.75
CA THR A 329 8.55 -6.76 12.93
C THR A 329 8.37 -7.33 11.52
N ILE A 330 9.14 -6.80 10.57
CA ILE A 330 9.26 -7.34 9.22
C ILE A 330 10.71 -7.79 9.02
N THR A 331 10.90 -9.08 8.83
CA THR A 331 12.21 -9.71 8.58
C THR A 331 12.30 -10.04 7.10
N GLY A 332 12.98 -9.20 6.32
CA GLY A 332 13.10 -9.38 4.87
C GLY A 332 14.12 -10.41 4.43
N ASN A 333 15.16 -10.71 5.23
CA ASN A 333 16.22 -11.67 4.89
C ASN A 333 16.88 -11.45 3.51
N GLY A 334 16.92 -10.21 3.03
CA GLY A 334 17.44 -9.83 1.71
C GLY A 334 16.46 -10.03 0.56
N HIS A 335 15.21 -10.40 0.83
CA HIS A 335 14.18 -10.63 -0.18
C HIS A 335 13.33 -9.39 -0.47
N THR A 336 12.60 -9.47 -1.57
CA THR A 336 11.66 -8.44 -2.04
C THR A 336 10.24 -8.72 -1.56
N LEU A 337 9.59 -7.71 -0.97
CA LEU A 337 8.16 -7.67 -0.71
C LEU A 337 7.46 -6.77 -1.74
N THR A 338 6.63 -7.37 -2.58
CA THR A 338 5.86 -6.66 -3.61
C THR A 338 4.46 -6.35 -3.11
N LYS A 339 4.08 -5.08 -3.08
CA LYS A 339 2.71 -4.63 -2.84
C LYS A 339 1.95 -4.52 -4.17
N VAL A 340 0.85 -5.26 -4.31
CA VAL A 340 -0.08 -5.20 -5.46
C VAL A 340 -1.49 -4.77 -5.06
N GLY A 341 -2.35 -4.61 -6.06
CA GLY A 341 -3.73 -4.18 -5.90
C GLY A 341 -3.87 -2.69 -5.54
N THR A 342 -5.10 -2.18 -5.62
CA THR A 342 -5.44 -0.77 -5.41
C THR A 342 -5.58 -0.38 -3.95
N CYS A 343 -5.59 -1.36 -3.02
CA CYS A 343 -5.79 -1.08 -1.60
C CYS A 343 -4.72 -0.14 -1.03
N GLU A 344 -5.15 0.62 -0.02
CA GLU A 344 -4.29 1.38 0.86
C GLU A 344 -3.63 0.46 1.89
N MET A 345 -2.34 0.68 2.18
CA MET A 345 -1.57 -0.16 3.12
C MET A 345 -0.57 0.65 3.94
N GLY A 346 -0.80 0.71 5.25
CA GLY A 346 0.21 1.17 6.20
C GLY A 346 1.19 0.06 6.56
N PHE A 347 2.49 0.31 6.39
CA PHE A 347 3.57 -0.49 6.96
C PHE A 347 4.00 0.12 8.29
N ARG A 348 3.75 -0.60 9.39
CA ARG A 348 3.94 -0.08 10.75
C ARG A 348 4.92 -0.86 11.63
N GLY A 349 5.38 -2.01 11.16
CA GLY A 349 6.39 -2.83 11.83
C GLY A 349 7.80 -2.35 11.50
N ASP A 350 8.75 -2.52 12.43
CA ASP A 350 10.15 -2.23 12.15
C ASP A 350 10.71 -3.29 11.18
N ALA A 351 11.32 -2.83 10.08
CA ALA A 351 11.89 -3.69 9.06
C ALA A 351 13.42 -3.62 8.95
N SER A 352 14.09 -2.93 9.88
CA SER A 352 15.54 -2.67 9.82
C SER A 352 16.42 -3.80 10.35
N GLY A 353 15.84 -4.83 10.97
CA GLY A 353 16.59 -5.95 11.54
C GLY A 353 17.33 -6.80 10.50
N THR A 354 16.88 -6.78 9.25
CA THR A 354 17.53 -7.44 8.09
C THR A 354 17.34 -6.59 6.85
N VAL A 355 18.15 -6.82 5.81
CA VAL A 355 17.92 -6.17 4.51
C VAL A 355 16.54 -6.59 3.97
N ILE A 356 15.81 -5.63 3.42
CA ILE A 356 14.53 -5.86 2.75
C ILE A 356 14.40 -4.90 1.56
N HIS A 357 13.83 -5.40 0.47
CA HIS A 357 13.51 -4.60 -0.69
C HIS A 357 11.99 -4.52 -0.83
N TYR A 358 11.45 -3.35 -1.12
CA TYR A 358 10.03 -3.16 -1.40
C TYR A 358 9.82 -2.80 -2.87
N VAL A 359 8.82 -3.42 -3.48
CA VAL A 359 8.29 -2.97 -4.79
C VAL A 359 6.84 -2.57 -4.58
N ILE A 360 6.52 -1.30 -4.74
CA ILE A 360 5.15 -0.82 -4.67
C ILE A 360 4.62 -0.74 -6.09
N ASN A 361 3.92 -1.81 -6.49
CA ASN A 361 3.50 -2.04 -7.86
C ASN A 361 2.21 -1.27 -8.21
N SER A 362 1.33 -1.06 -7.22
CA SER A 362 0.08 -0.31 -7.40
C SER A 362 -0.51 0.13 -6.05
N GLY A 363 -1.44 1.09 -6.13
CA GLY A 363 -2.14 1.61 -4.95
C GLY A 363 -1.26 2.54 -4.10
N THR A 364 -1.65 2.72 -2.85
CA THR A 364 -0.98 3.62 -1.90
C THR A 364 -0.40 2.83 -0.75
N ALA A 365 0.88 3.04 -0.45
CA ALA A 365 1.54 2.47 0.73
C ALA A 365 2.33 3.52 1.51
N TRP A 366 2.37 3.44 2.83
CA TRP A 366 3.11 4.40 3.66
C TRP A 366 3.76 3.78 4.89
N ALA A 367 4.85 4.40 5.34
CA ALA A 367 5.41 4.14 6.66
C ALA A 367 4.62 4.88 7.73
N GLU A 368 4.31 4.21 8.83
CA GLU A 368 3.67 4.80 10.01
C GLU A 368 4.25 4.18 11.29
N ASN A 369 4.19 4.87 12.42
CA ASN A 369 4.68 4.43 13.74
C ASN A 369 6.21 4.24 13.89
N THR A 370 6.94 3.91 12.83
CA THR A 370 8.40 3.74 12.84
C THR A 370 9.05 4.30 11.58
N ALA A 371 10.20 4.95 11.74
CA ALA A 371 11.04 5.42 10.64
C ALA A 371 11.66 4.27 9.82
N ASN A 372 11.68 3.06 10.40
CA ASN A 372 12.31 1.87 9.83
C ASN A 372 11.31 0.96 9.09
N ALA A 373 10.07 1.39 8.89
CA ALA A 373 9.06 0.56 8.21
C ALA A 373 9.51 0.13 6.80
N TRP A 374 10.28 0.99 6.13
CA TRP A 374 10.89 0.73 4.83
C TRP A 374 12.29 0.10 4.89
N GLY A 375 12.67 -0.53 6.01
CA GLY A 375 13.96 -1.23 6.13
C GLY A 375 15.14 -0.36 6.57
N GLY A 376 14.89 0.91 6.91
CA GLY A 376 15.94 1.87 7.28
C GLY A 376 16.95 2.09 6.14
N ALA A 377 18.16 2.56 6.49
CA ALA A 377 19.19 2.91 5.51
C ALA A 377 19.71 1.72 4.68
N THR A 378 19.50 0.48 5.13
CA THR A 378 19.91 -0.75 4.44
C THR A 378 18.82 -1.34 3.55
N GLY A 379 17.57 -0.88 3.68
CA GLY A 379 16.47 -1.30 2.82
C GLY A 379 16.45 -0.57 1.48
N SER A 380 15.43 -0.86 0.67
CA SER A 380 15.14 -0.04 -0.52
C SER A 380 13.67 -0.06 -0.88
N VAL A 381 13.19 0.99 -1.57
CA VAL A 381 11.84 1.02 -2.15
C VAL A 381 11.91 1.35 -3.64
N LEU A 382 11.25 0.56 -4.47
CA LEU A 382 10.94 0.86 -5.87
C LEU A 382 9.46 1.22 -6.00
N VAL A 383 9.18 2.41 -6.52
CA VAL A 383 7.83 2.91 -6.76
C VAL A 383 7.52 2.81 -8.25
N LYS A 384 6.54 1.99 -8.61
CA LYS A 384 6.11 1.80 -10.00
C LYS A 384 5.18 2.93 -10.48
N SER A 385 4.99 2.99 -11.80
CA SER A 385 4.07 3.94 -12.43
C SER A 385 2.66 3.87 -11.82
N GLY A 386 2.10 5.01 -11.44
CA GLY A 386 0.77 5.12 -10.82
C GLY A 386 0.69 4.67 -9.36
N ALA A 387 1.78 4.13 -8.78
CA ALA A 387 1.84 3.77 -7.38
C ALA A 387 2.27 4.97 -6.51
N ARG A 388 1.86 4.95 -5.23
CA ARG A 388 2.13 6.02 -4.27
C ARG A 388 2.84 5.46 -3.04
N VAL A 389 3.98 6.04 -2.67
CA VAL A 389 4.73 5.71 -1.45
C VAL A 389 4.86 6.90 -0.54
N GLY A 390 4.70 6.72 0.77
CA GLY A 390 4.73 7.85 1.67
C GLY A 390 5.00 7.57 3.13
N THR A 391 4.62 8.54 3.94
CA THR A 391 4.70 8.54 5.41
C THR A 391 3.38 8.98 6.03
N TYR A 392 3.16 8.61 7.28
CA TYR A 392 2.18 9.20 8.17
C TYR A 392 2.83 9.47 9.53
N GLY A 393 2.56 10.64 10.09
CA GLY A 393 3.23 11.14 11.30
C GLY A 393 4.48 11.96 11.00
N ALA A 394 5.13 12.42 12.06
CA ALA A 394 6.46 13.03 11.97
C ALA A 394 7.54 11.94 11.95
N LEU A 395 8.02 11.59 10.75
CA LEU A 395 9.00 10.52 10.53
C LEU A 395 10.20 11.03 9.71
N SER A 396 11.37 10.41 9.92
CA SER A 396 12.59 10.64 9.13
C SER A 396 13.05 9.34 8.49
N ILE A 397 12.78 9.18 7.20
CA ILE A 397 13.01 7.96 6.42
C ILE A 397 14.40 8.01 5.78
N ALA A 398 15.28 7.15 6.27
CA ALA A 398 16.63 6.97 5.72
C ALA A 398 16.71 6.01 4.54
N THR A 399 15.60 5.33 4.21
CA THR A 399 15.58 4.33 3.13
C THR A 399 15.81 4.97 1.76
N PRO A 400 16.75 4.44 0.95
CA PRO A 400 16.85 4.77 -0.46
C PRO A 400 15.57 4.45 -1.25
N VAL A 401 15.15 5.37 -2.11
CA VAL A 401 13.94 5.24 -2.93
C VAL A 401 14.26 5.44 -4.41
N THR A 402 13.75 4.56 -5.25
CA THR A 402 13.74 4.71 -6.71
C THR A 402 12.30 4.90 -7.17
N VAL A 403 12.05 5.90 -8.00
CA VAL A 403 10.70 6.23 -8.49
C VAL A 403 10.69 6.18 -10.02
N GLU A 404 9.86 5.30 -10.59
CA GLU A 404 9.61 5.23 -12.03
C GLU A 404 8.66 6.33 -12.50
N SER A 405 8.61 6.55 -13.81
CA SER A 405 7.70 7.54 -14.43
C SER A 405 6.25 7.32 -14.00
N GLY A 406 5.59 8.37 -13.53
CA GLY A 406 4.23 8.37 -13.00
C GLY A 406 4.12 7.91 -11.54
N GLY A 407 5.23 7.58 -10.88
CA GLY A 407 5.25 7.28 -9.45
C GLY A 407 5.09 8.53 -8.58
N THR A 408 4.59 8.35 -7.35
CA THR A 408 4.32 9.46 -6.43
C THR A 408 4.96 9.22 -5.07
N LEU A 409 5.69 10.22 -4.56
CA LEU A 409 6.06 10.31 -3.15
C LEU A 409 5.02 11.18 -2.43
N HIS A 410 4.43 10.71 -1.34
CA HIS A 410 3.36 11.41 -0.64
C HIS A 410 3.54 11.49 0.87
N ASN A 411 2.81 12.40 1.50
CA ASN A 411 2.56 12.36 2.94
C ASN A 411 1.06 12.18 3.20
N GLN A 412 0.71 11.07 3.84
CA GLN A 412 -0.67 10.68 4.14
C GLN A 412 -1.25 11.52 5.29
N GLY A 413 -0.38 12.08 6.15
CA GLY A 413 -0.71 13.19 7.04
C GLY A 413 -0.18 13.11 8.46
N ASN A 414 -0.69 13.99 9.33
CA ASN A 414 -0.38 14.06 10.77
C ASN A 414 1.10 14.29 11.14
N GLY A 415 1.84 15.02 10.32
CA GLY A 415 3.21 15.44 10.62
C GLY A 415 4.00 15.77 9.36
N THR A 416 5.28 16.07 9.53
CA THR A 416 6.20 16.25 8.40
C THR A 416 6.91 14.93 8.09
N GLY A 417 6.74 14.43 6.86
CA GLY A 417 7.49 13.31 6.33
C GLY A 417 8.84 13.78 5.81
N THR A 418 9.93 13.43 6.51
CA THR A 418 11.30 13.80 6.12
C THR A 418 11.99 12.61 5.44
N TRP A 419 12.57 12.82 4.27
CA TRP A 419 13.33 11.83 3.52
C TRP A 419 14.82 12.20 3.55
N THR A 420 15.61 11.41 4.26
CA THR A 420 17.06 11.58 4.41
C THR A 420 17.86 10.59 3.55
N GLY A 421 17.22 9.51 3.10
CA GLY A 421 17.80 8.56 2.15
C GLY A 421 17.93 9.13 0.73
N ALA A 422 18.75 8.49 -0.11
CA ALA A 422 18.90 8.87 -1.50
C ALA A 422 17.62 8.60 -2.30
N ILE A 423 17.24 9.54 -3.17
CA ILE A 423 16.09 9.41 -4.07
C ILE A 423 16.59 9.44 -5.53
N ALA A 424 16.29 8.39 -6.28
CA ALA A 424 16.61 8.27 -7.69
C ALA A 424 15.33 8.36 -8.53
N LEU A 425 15.24 9.36 -9.40
CA LEU A 425 14.11 9.58 -10.30
C LEU A 425 14.42 8.99 -11.68
N GLN A 426 13.68 7.95 -12.08
CA GLN A 426 13.88 7.27 -13.38
C GLN A 426 12.92 7.75 -14.48
N GLY A 427 11.95 8.60 -14.14
CA GLY A 427 11.02 9.27 -15.04
C GLY A 427 10.13 10.21 -14.25
N ASP A 428 9.26 10.97 -14.91
CA ASP A 428 8.51 12.08 -14.30
C ASP A 428 7.75 11.65 -13.04
N VAL A 429 7.88 12.42 -11.96
CA VAL A 429 7.34 12.06 -10.63
C VAL A 429 6.44 13.14 -10.04
N ASN A 430 5.54 12.71 -9.16
CA ASN A 430 4.72 13.60 -8.35
C ASN A 430 5.21 13.63 -6.90
N LEU A 431 5.28 14.83 -6.32
CA LEU A 431 5.45 15.04 -4.89
C LEU A 431 4.14 15.56 -4.30
N ASP A 432 3.49 14.73 -3.50
CA ASP A 432 2.14 14.93 -3.00
C ASP A 432 2.10 15.23 -1.50
N ALA A 433 1.90 16.51 -1.20
CA ALA A 433 1.79 17.00 0.17
C ALA A 433 0.33 17.24 0.59
N ALA A 434 -0.65 16.48 0.09
CA ALA A 434 -2.06 16.69 0.46
C ALA A 434 -2.33 16.45 1.96
N GLY A 435 -1.78 15.38 2.54
CA GLY A 435 -2.04 15.01 3.93
C GLY A 435 -1.17 15.75 4.95
N GLY A 436 0.02 16.22 4.56
CA GLY A 436 0.96 16.92 5.43
C GLY A 436 2.22 17.40 4.70
N ALA A 437 3.03 18.21 5.38
CA ALA A 437 4.26 18.76 4.80
C ALA A 437 5.32 17.67 4.53
N MET A 438 6.21 17.91 3.58
CA MET A 438 7.31 16.99 3.25
C MET A 438 8.65 17.72 3.31
N ALA A 439 9.71 17.01 3.67
CA ALA A 439 11.06 17.54 3.62
C ALA A 439 12.00 16.52 2.99
N PHE A 440 12.90 16.97 2.12
CA PHE A 440 13.89 16.14 1.45
C PHE A 440 15.27 16.69 1.76
N SER A 441 16.06 15.94 2.52
CA SER A 441 17.42 16.31 2.92
C SER A 441 18.49 15.33 2.44
N GLY A 442 18.08 14.15 1.94
CA GLY A 442 18.95 13.23 1.20
C GLY A 442 19.13 13.66 -0.26
N PRO A 443 20.16 13.13 -0.97
CA PRO A 443 20.41 13.47 -2.37
C PRO A 443 19.25 13.04 -3.25
N ILE A 444 18.84 13.90 -4.18
CA ILE A 444 17.85 13.60 -5.24
C ILE A 444 18.60 13.63 -6.57
N THR A 445 18.46 12.59 -7.38
CA THR A 445 19.18 12.40 -8.65
C THR A 445 18.25 11.95 -9.76
N GLY A 446 18.66 12.13 -11.02
CA GLY A 446 17.91 11.71 -12.21
C GLY A 446 17.51 12.87 -13.11
N ALA A 447 17.06 12.57 -14.33
CA ALA A 447 16.68 13.57 -15.34
C ALA A 447 15.16 13.80 -15.45
N ALA A 448 14.40 13.25 -14.52
CA ALA A 448 12.95 13.32 -14.51
C ALA A 448 12.41 14.70 -14.15
N ASN A 449 11.24 15.04 -14.69
CA ASN A 449 10.50 16.20 -14.24
C ASN A 449 9.85 15.92 -12.88
N VAL A 450 9.76 16.97 -12.05
CA VAL A 450 9.13 16.90 -10.73
C VAL A 450 7.92 17.83 -10.69
N THR A 451 6.75 17.25 -10.39
CA THR A 451 5.53 18.01 -10.16
C THR A 451 5.17 18.00 -8.68
N LYS A 452 5.22 19.16 -8.03
CA LYS A 452 4.60 19.35 -6.72
C LYS A 452 3.10 19.55 -6.90
N VAL A 453 2.31 18.76 -6.15
CA VAL A 453 0.85 18.85 -6.09
C VAL A 453 0.36 19.17 -4.67
N PHE A 454 -0.81 19.81 -4.59
CA PHE A 454 -1.56 20.15 -3.37
C PHE A 454 -0.86 21.10 -2.37
N GLY A 455 -1.60 21.48 -1.31
CA GLY A 455 -1.40 22.73 -0.58
C GLY A 455 -0.30 22.80 0.49
N ASN A 456 0.13 21.69 1.12
CA ASN A 456 1.15 21.79 2.18
C ASN A 456 2.55 22.02 1.62
N ASP A 457 3.44 22.53 2.47
CA ASP A 457 4.81 22.88 2.10
C ASP A 457 5.65 21.62 1.79
N ILE A 458 6.47 21.70 0.74
CA ILE A 458 7.54 20.73 0.47
C ILE A 458 8.87 21.46 0.55
N THR A 459 9.78 20.98 1.39
CA THR A 459 11.12 21.57 1.54
C THR A 459 12.17 20.70 0.87
N LEU A 460 12.97 21.30 -0.02
CA LEU A 460 14.18 20.73 -0.60
C LEU A 460 15.39 21.33 0.12
N SER A 461 16.07 20.52 0.92
CA SER A 461 17.21 20.91 1.77
C SER A 461 18.49 20.15 1.49
N ALA A 462 18.48 19.22 0.52
CA ALA A 462 19.68 18.50 0.13
C ALA A 462 20.74 19.50 -0.34
N THR A 463 21.88 19.55 0.34
CA THR A 463 22.99 20.40 -0.08
C THR A 463 23.58 19.82 -1.36
N ALA A 464 23.32 20.47 -2.49
CA ALA A 464 24.12 20.33 -3.69
C ALA A 464 25.60 20.56 -3.30
N THR A 465 26.45 19.56 -3.48
CA THR A 465 27.89 19.82 -3.61
C THR A 465 28.05 20.77 -4.80
N PRO A 466 28.93 21.80 -4.78
CA PRO A 466 29.13 22.64 -5.96
C PRO A 466 29.52 21.77 -7.18
N GLY A 467 28.59 21.60 -8.14
CA GLY A 467 28.72 20.70 -9.30
C GLY A 467 27.72 19.53 -9.34
N ASP A 468 27.05 19.20 -8.22
CA ASP A 468 25.91 18.29 -8.14
C ASP A 468 24.62 19.12 -8.06
N VAL A 469 24.08 19.51 -9.22
CA VAL A 469 22.66 19.88 -9.33
C VAL A 469 21.81 18.72 -8.82
N GLY A 470 20.63 18.97 -8.25
CA GLY A 470 19.76 17.91 -7.74
C GLY A 470 19.31 16.93 -8.85
N TYR A 471 18.02 16.93 -9.18
CA TYR A 471 17.58 16.33 -10.44
C TYR A 471 17.76 17.35 -11.57
N THR A 472 17.94 16.88 -12.80
CA THR A 472 18.20 17.74 -13.97
C THR A 472 16.96 18.05 -14.80
N GLY A 473 15.81 17.48 -14.46
CA GLY A 473 14.55 17.75 -15.15
C GLY A 473 13.84 19.01 -14.65
N ASN A 474 12.71 19.33 -15.28
CA ASN A 474 11.94 20.54 -15.02
C ASN A 474 11.13 20.43 -13.72
N THR A 475 10.84 21.59 -13.10
CA THR A 475 10.05 21.68 -11.88
C THR A 475 8.72 22.37 -12.13
N MET A 476 7.61 21.74 -11.74
CA MET A 476 6.29 22.36 -11.75
C MET A 476 5.68 22.40 -10.36
N VAL A 477 5.33 23.59 -9.88
CA VAL A 477 4.61 23.81 -8.62
C VAL A 477 3.16 24.16 -8.94
N THR A 478 2.27 23.18 -8.76
CA THR A 478 0.84 23.35 -9.10
C THR A 478 -0.02 23.84 -7.94
N GLY A 479 0.46 23.70 -6.71
CA GLY A 479 -0.24 24.18 -5.51
C GLY A 479 0.66 24.22 -4.28
N GLY A 480 0.24 25.02 -3.30
CA GLY A 480 1.00 25.21 -2.06
C GLY A 480 2.36 25.87 -2.30
N ARG A 481 3.33 25.56 -1.43
CA ARG A 481 4.66 26.15 -1.49
C ARG A 481 5.77 25.11 -1.66
N LEU A 482 6.61 25.29 -2.67
CA LEU A 482 7.91 24.62 -2.74
C LEU A 482 8.94 25.51 -2.03
N ILE A 483 9.61 24.99 -1.01
CA ILE A 483 10.68 25.68 -0.27
C ILE A 483 12.01 25.09 -0.73
N VAL A 484 12.92 25.94 -1.18
CA VAL A 484 14.27 25.57 -1.63
C VAL A 484 15.27 26.21 -0.67
N ALA A 485 15.99 25.39 0.09
CA ALA A 485 16.84 25.85 1.19
C ALA A 485 18.32 26.05 0.81
N ALA A 486 18.72 25.62 -0.38
CA ALA A 486 20.01 25.88 -1.03
C ALA A 486 19.78 25.88 -2.55
N PRO A 487 20.65 26.51 -3.38
CA PRO A 487 20.57 26.37 -4.83
C PRO A 487 20.50 24.89 -5.21
N PHE A 488 19.48 24.54 -6.00
CA PHE A 488 19.02 23.17 -6.16
C PHE A 488 18.70 22.84 -7.62
N PHE A 489 18.16 23.80 -8.38
CA PHE A 489 17.72 23.57 -9.76
C PHE A 489 18.90 23.37 -10.71
N ALA A 490 18.66 22.65 -11.80
CA ALA A 490 19.65 22.55 -12.86
C ALA A 490 19.64 23.80 -13.74
N ASN A 491 20.82 24.20 -14.20
CA ASN A 491 20.99 25.44 -14.97
C ASN A 491 20.21 25.46 -16.29
N ASP A 492 19.91 24.27 -16.84
CA ASP A 492 19.14 24.04 -18.06
C ASP A 492 17.69 23.60 -17.80
N SER A 493 17.23 23.65 -16.53
CA SER A 493 15.86 23.26 -16.17
C SER A 493 14.88 24.42 -16.25
N ASP A 494 13.64 24.11 -16.61
CA ASP A 494 12.51 25.04 -16.53
C ASP A 494 11.83 24.96 -15.16
N VAL A 495 11.38 26.12 -14.67
CA VAL A 495 10.58 26.22 -13.45
C VAL A 495 9.22 26.84 -13.77
N THR A 496 8.14 26.15 -13.42
CA THR A 496 6.76 26.65 -13.57
C THR A 496 6.08 26.75 -12.20
N VAL A 497 5.50 27.91 -11.91
CA VAL A 497 4.72 28.18 -10.69
C VAL A 497 3.31 28.59 -11.09
N ALA A 498 2.33 27.72 -10.83
CA ALA A 498 0.92 27.94 -11.15
C ALA A 498 0.31 29.13 -10.39
N ALA A 499 -0.87 29.59 -10.82
CA ALA A 499 -1.59 30.75 -10.25
C ALA A 499 -1.95 30.61 -8.75
N ASP A 500 -2.12 29.37 -8.31
CA ASP A 500 -2.34 28.88 -6.93
C ASP A 500 -1.09 28.69 -6.04
N ALA A 501 0.11 28.83 -6.61
CA ALA A 501 1.33 28.27 -6.05
C ALA A 501 2.42 29.30 -5.76
N PHE A 502 3.35 28.92 -4.88
CA PHE A 502 4.48 29.74 -4.45
C PHE A 502 5.80 28.96 -4.50
N LEU A 503 6.87 29.66 -4.88
CA LEU A 503 8.25 29.19 -4.75
C LEU A 503 8.97 30.04 -3.71
N ARG A 504 9.43 29.43 -2.62
CA ARG A 504 10.14 30.11 -1.53
C ARG A 504 11.61 29.73 -1.53
N LEU A 505 12.49 30.68 -1.79
CA LEU A 505 13.94 30.51 -1.76
C LEU A 505 14.48 31.01 -0.42
N THR A 506 14.83 30.11 0.50
CA THR A 506 15.30 30.48 1.85
C THR A 506 16.82 30.57 1.97
N HIS A 507 17.54 30.48 0.86
CA HIS A 507 18.98 30.74 0.79
C HIS A 507 19.27 32.18 0.36
N SER A 508 20.48 32.67 0.58
CA SER A 508 20.93 34.00 0.14
C SER A 508 21.68 33.98 -1.20
N SER A 509 21.96 32.79 -1.74
CA SER A 509 22.59 32.61 -3.05
C SER A 509 21.56 32.74 -4.17
N GLN A 510 22.05 33.02 -5.38
CA GLN A 510 21.26 32.95 -6.60
C GLN A 510 21.26 31.51 -7.13
N ASP A 511 20.12 31.02 -7.61
CA ASP A 511 20.00 29.77 -8.35
C ASP A 511 19.82 30.06 -9.86
N THR A 512 20.25 29.18 -10.76
CA THR A 512 20.19 29.42 -12.23
C THR A 512 19.28 28.41 -12.89
N ILE A 513 18.44 28.87 -13.81
CA ILE A 513 17.45 28.07 -14.55
C ILE A 513 17.35 28.53 -16.00
N ASP A 514 16.80 27.69 -16.88
CA ASP A 514 16.58 28.05 -18.29
C ASP A 514 15.40 29.02 -18.40
N THR A 515 14.17 28.55 -18.22
CA THR A 515 12.97 29.40 -18.26
C THR A 515 12.20 29.42 -16.94
N LEU A 516 11.48 30.52 -16.70
CA LEU A 516 10.55 30.66 -15.59
C LEU A 516 9.15 30.98 -16.11
N THR A 517 8.15 30.23 -15.68
CA THR A 517 6.74 30.48 -15.98
C THR A 517 5.98 30.78 -14.69
N LEU A 518 5.36 31.96 -14.61
CA LEU A 518 4.59 32.42 -13.46
C LEU A 518 3.13 32.61 -13.86
N ALA A 519 2.22 31.93 -13.16
CA ALA A 519 0.79 31.98 -13.43
C ALA A 519 0.40 31.72 -14.90
N GLY A 520 1.11 30.81 -15.56
CA GLY A 520 0.87 30.44 -16.96
C GLY A 520 1.56 31.35 -18.00
N THR A 521 2.30 32.37 -17.57
CA THR A 521 3.06 33.26 -18.46
C THR A 521 4.55 33.04 -18.27
N GLN A 522 5.27 32.69 -19.34
CA GLN A 522 6.73 32.65 -19.33
C GLN A 522 7.27 34.08 -19.21
N VAL A 523 8.20 34.29 -18.28
CA VAL A 523 8.73 35.62 -17.97
C VAL A 523 10.02 35.92 -18.73
N ALA A 524 10.45 37.18 -18.72
CA ALA A 524 11.70 37.61 -19.36
C ALA A 524 12.95 37.05 -18.66
N ALA A 525 14.05 36.95 -19.42
CA ALA A 525 15.37 36.65 -18.86
C ALA A 525 15.80 37.77 -17.89
N GLY A 526 16.55 37.41 -16.86
CA GLY A 526 16.99 38.36 -15.84
C GLY A 526 16.96 37.77 -14.44
N VAL A 527 17.29 38.59 -13.44
CA VAL A 527 17.26 38.17 -12.03
C VAL A 527 15.87 38.38 -11.45
N TRP A 528 15.22 37.30 -11.04
CA TRP A 528 13.90 37.27 -10.43
C TRP A 528 13.96 37.04 -8.93
N GLY A 529 13.22 37.83 -8.16
CA GLY A 529 13.15 37.71 -6.70
C GLY A 529 11.75 38.00 -6.14
N PRO A 530 11.58 37.83 -4.83
CA PRO A 530 10.34 38.23 -4.14
C PRO A 530 10.15 39.75 -4.18
N VAL A 531 8.91 40.21 -4.01
CA VAL A 531 8.59 41.66 -3.89
C VAL A 531 9.40 42.31 -2.76
N GLY A 532 10.10 43.39 -3.07
CA GLY A 532 10.99 44.11 -2.15
C GLY A 532 12.39 43.51 -2.00
N SER A 533 12.78 42.57 -2.85
CA SER A 533 14.14 41.99 -2.87
C SER A 533 15.18 42.88 -3.54
N GLY A 534 14.77 43.82 -4.38
CA GLY A 534 15.65 44.63 -5.22
C GLY A 534 16.20 43.89 -6.44
N ALA A 535 15.62 42.74 -6.79
CA ALA A 535 15.91 42.04 -8.04
C ALA A 535 15.44 42.85 -9.27
N GLU A 536 16.00 42.56 -10.44
CA GLU A 536 15.61 43.22 -11.71
C GLU A 536 14.11 43.04 -11.99
N HIS A 537 13.60 41.85 -11.67
CA HIS A 537 12.20 41.51 -11.74
C HIS A 537 11.73 40.96 -10.40
N GLU A 538 10.56 41.40 -9.97
CA GLU A 538 9.96 40.97 -8.71
C GLU A 538 8.60 40.32 -8.93
N SER A 539 8.29 39.28 -8.16
CA SER A 539 6.99 38.62 -8.19
C SER A 539 6.51 38.27 -6.79
N ASP A 540 5.20 38.37 -6.57
CA ASP A 540 4.51 37.93 -5.35
C ASP A 540 4.38 36.39 -5.24
N ARG A 541 4.65 35.67 -6.34
CA ARG A 541 4.70 34.21 -6.39
C ARG A 541 6.05 33.66 -5.92
N LEU A 542 7.05 34.52 -5.85
CA LEU A 542 8.36 34.23 -5.27
C LEU A 542 8.38 34.75 -3.83
N GLU A 543 8.95 33.95 -2.93
CA GLU A 543 9.05 34.28 -1.51
C GLU A 543 10.47 34.00 -0.99
N GLY A 544 10.80 34.55 0.18
CA GLY A 544 12.05 34.26 0.88
C GLY A 544 13.13 35.32 0.65
N THR A 545 14.39 34.90 0.68
CA THR A 545 15.56 35.79 0.60
C THR A 545 16.43 35.53 -0.64
N GLY A 546 16.20 34.44 -1.35
CA GLY A 546 16.99 34.05 -2.53
C GLY A 546 16.41 34.60 -3.83
N THR A 547 17.19 34.47 -4.90
CA THR A 547 16.81 34.90 -6.26
C THR A 547 17.08 33.80 -7.29
N LEU A 548 16.41 33.88 -8.43
CA LEU A 548 16.64 33.05 -9.62
C LEU A 548 17.27 33.90 -10.72
N LEU A 549 18.25 33.36 -11.43
CA LEU A 549 18.68 33.84 -12.74
C LEU A 549 18.01 33.02 -13.82
N VAL A 550 17.16 33.68 -14.60
CA VAL A 550 16.48 33.10 -15.76
C VAL A 550 17.33 33.39 -17.00
N VAL A 551 17.84 32.34 -17.65
CA VAL A 551 18.79 32.45 -18.77
C VAL A 551 18.07 32.68 -20.09
N THR A 552 17.03 31.89 -20.36
CA THR A 552 16.18 32.02 -21.54
C THR A 552 14.86 32.66 -21.15
N GLY A 553 14.71 33.92 -21.57
CA GLY A 553 13.45 34.63 -21.44
C GLY A 553 12.42 34.09 -22.43
N GLY A 554 11.13 34.21 -22.10
CA GLY A 554 10.10 34.15 -23.13
C GLY A 554 10.50 35.11 -24.26
N VAL A 555 10.54 34.62 -25.51
CA VAL A 555 10.85 35.47 -26.66
C VAL A 555 9.91 36.67 -26.59
N ALA A 556 10.44 37.87 -26.41
CA ALA A 556 9.62 39.08 -26.30
C ALA A 556 8.65 39.07 -27.48
N ASN A 557 7.34 39.15 -27.21
CA ASN A 557 6.34 39.18 -28.27
C ASN A 557 6.73 40.31 -29.24
N PRO A 558 7.14 40.02 -30.49
CA PRO A 558 7.66 41.05 -31.38
C PRO A 558 6.60 42.10 -31.72
N TYR A 559 5.32 41.77 -31.55
CA TYR A 559 4.22 42.72 -31.62
C TYR A 559 4.34 43.85 -30.58
N ASN A 560 4.75 43.55 -29.34
CA ASN A 560 4.88 44.57 -28.29
C ASN A 560 6.01 45.57 -28.60
N ALA A 561 7.06 45.12 -29.26
CA ALA A 561 8.13 45.99 -29.74
C ALA A 561 7.66 46.85 -30.93
N TRP A 562 6.89 46.25 -31.85
CA TRP A 562 6.33 46.96 -33.00
C TRP A 562 5.25 47.99 -32.60
N SER A 563 4.33 47.65 -31.70
CA SER A 563 3.21 48.51 -31.26
C SER A 563 3.67 49.69 -30.39
N ALA A 564 4.93 49.69 -29.94
CA ALA A 564 5.54 50.82 -29.24
C ALA A 564 5.59 52.10 -30.11
N GLN A 565 5.44 51.98 -31.43
CA GLN A 565 5.30 53.11 -32.36
C GLN A 565 4.01 53.91 -32.13
N ILE A 566 2.96 53.26 -31.61
CA ILE A 566 1.66 53.87 -31.29
C ILE A 566 1.80 54.65 -29.98
N ALA A 567 1.58 55.96 -30.05
CA ALA A 567 1.84 56.87 -28.92
C ALA A 567 0.88 56.63 -27.74
N ASN A 568 -0.39 56.32 -28.02
CA ASN A 568 -1.39 56.02 -27.01
C ASN A 568 -1.38 54.51 -26.66
N PRO A 569 -1.07 54.11 -25.42
CA PRO A 569 -1.09 52.70 -25.03
C PRO A 569 -2.46 52.03 -25.14
N ASP A 570 -3.55 52.80 -25.06
CA ASP A 570 -4.92 52.27 -25.12
C ASP A 570 -5.34 51.87 -26.54
N ASP A 571 -4.59 52.27 -27.57
CA ASP A 571 -4.87 51.97 -28.98
C ASP A 571 -3.93 50.86 -29.53
N ARG A 572 -3.29 50.09 -28.64
CA ARG A 572 -2.31 49.05 -29.02
C ARG A 572 -2.90 47.66 -29.14
N ASP A 573 -4.21 47.49 -28.92
CA ASP A 573 -4.83 46.17 -29.07
C ASP A 573 -4.79 45.75 -30.54
N ARG A 574 -4.69 44.44 -30.78
CA ARG A 574 -4.55 43.87 -32.12
C ARG A 574 -5.67 44.25 -33.08
N SER A 575 -6.86 44.51 -32.55
CA SER A 575 -8.06 44.88 -33.31
C SER A 575 -8.22 46.38 -33.53
N ASP A 576 -7.39 47.21 -32.91
CA ASP A 576 -7.49 48.66 -33.06
C ASP A 576 -6.91 49.13 -34.39
N ASP A 577 -7.31 50.33 -34.81
CA ASP A 577 -6.88 51.02 -36.03
C ASP A 577 -6.56 52.48 -35.64
N PRO A 578 -5.35 52.76 -35.10
CA PRO A 578 -5.03 54.05 -34.50
C PRO A 578 -4.90 55.19 -35.53
N ASP A 579 -4.56 54.88 -36.78
CA ASP A 579 -4.39 55.86 -37.85
C ASP A 579 -5.59 55.95 -38.81
N GLY A 580 -6.59 55.09 -38.63
CA GLY A 580 -7.89 55.15 -39.27
C GLY A 580 -7.84 54.81 -40.76
N ASP A 581 -6.92 53.94 -41.18
CA ASP A 581 -6.74 53.55 -42.57
C ASP A 581 -7.60 52.33 -42.98
N GLY A 582 -8.25 51.71 -42.00
CA GLY A 582 -9.17 50.59 -42.16
C GLY A 582 -8.52 49.22 -41.97
N PHE A 583 -7.24 49.15 -41.60
CA PHE A 583 -6.54 47.93 -41.22
C PHE A 583 -6.29 47.87 -39.71
N SER A 584 -6.37 46.66 -39.16
CA SER A 584 -6.10 46.46 -37.74
C SER A 584 -4.59 46.43 -37.48
N ASN A 585 -4.18 46.77 -36.26
CA ASN A 585 -2.80 46.63 -35.83
C ASN A 585 -2.23 45.22 -36.11
N GLU A 586 -3.04 44.16 -36.03
CA GLU A 586 -2.62 42.80 -36.40
C GLU A 586 -2.33 42.67 -37.91
N ASP A 587 -3.20 43.20 -38.76
CA ASP A 587 -2.99 43.20 -40.20
C ASP A 587 -1.73 43.97 -40.56
N GLU A 588 -1.55 45.15 -40.00
CA GLU A 588 -0.39 45.99 -40.27
C GLU A 588 0.91 45.36 -39.77
N TYR A 589 0.87 44.74 -38.59
CA TYR A 589 1.98 43.97 -38.06
C TYR A 589 2.29 42.77 -38.96
N LEU A 590 1.31 42.08 -39.52
CA LEU A 590 1.55 40.97 -40.44
C LEU A 590 2.10 41.44 -41.78
N PHE A 591 1.66 42.58 -42.28
CA PHE A 591 2.03 43.09 -43.62
C PHE A 591 3.13 44.18 -43.58
N GLY A 592 3.68 44.47 -42.41
CA GLY A 592 4.80 45.39 -42.23
C GLY A 592 4.48 46.83 -42.63
N THR A 593 3.23 47.27 -42.46
CA THR A 593 2.81 48.66 -42.64
C THR A 593 2.89 49.43 -41.31
N SER A 594 2.64 50.73 -41.35
CA SER A 594 2.90 51.64 -40.24
C SER A 594 1.61 51.95 -39.45
N PRO A 595 1.50 51.60 -38.15
CA PRO A 595 0.27 51.77 -37.36
C PRO A 595 -0.04 53.19 -36.88
N VAL A 596 0.58 54.16 -37.53
CA VAL A 596 0.55 55.58 -37.19
C VAL A 596 0.53 56.46 -38.43
N THR A 597 0.55 55.85 -39.62
CA THR A 597 0.61 56.57 -40.88
C THR A 597 -0.45 55.98 -41.80
N ASN A 598 -1.52 56.76 -42.03
CA ASN A 598 -2.64 56.37 -42.89
C ASN A 598 -2.20 56.21 -44.36
N ASP A 599 -1.63 55.04 -44.69
CA ASP A 599 -1.12 54.68 -46.00
C ASP A 599 -2.15 53.88 -46.83
N GLY A 600 -3.14 53.27 -46.15
CA GLY A 600 -4.35 52.72 -46.73
C GLY A 600 -4.13 51.50 -47.62
N SER A 601 -3.00 50.77 -47.48
CA SER A 601 -2.76 49.59 -48.31
C SER A 601 -1.73 48.58 -47.77
N LEU A 602 -2.19 47.36 -47.49
CA LEU A 602 -1.31 46.22 -47.14
C LEU A 602 -0.63 45.55 -48.35
N VAL A 603 -1.14 45.79 -49.57
CA VAL A 603 -0.70 45.12 -50.80
C VAL A 603 -0.61 46.10 -51.97
N GLU A 604 0.43 45.97 -52.79
CA GLU A 604 0.54 46.71 -54.06
C GLU A 604 0.04 45.83 -55.21
N ALA A 605 -0.83 46.36 -56.07
CA ALA A 605 -1.33 45.66 -57.24
C ALA A 605 -1.12 46.48 -58.52
N VAL A 606 -0.38 45.92 -59.49
CA VAL A 606 -0.04 46.59 -60.76
C VAL A 606 -0.48 45.73 -61.94
N SER A 607 -1.23 46.32 -62.87
CA SER A 607 -1.55 45.67 -64.14
C SER A 607 -0.35 45.76 -65.10
N SER A 608 0.06 44.62 -65.68
CA SER A 608 1.15 44.53 -66.64
C SER A 608 0.78 43.57 -67.78
N GLY A 609 0.35 44.12 -68.91
CA GLY A 609 -0.11 43.35 -70.07
C GLY A 609 -1.31 42.47 -69.73
N SER A 610 -1.15 41.15 -69.86
CA SER A 610 -2.18 40.14 -69.52
C SER A 610 -2.11 39.62 -68.09
N ASN A 611 -1.34 40.28 -67.22
CA ASN A 611 -1.07 39.85 -65.85
C ASN A 611 -1.43 40.94 -64.83
N LEU A 612 -1.82 40.50 -63.63
CA LEU A 612 -1.88 41.30 -62.42
C LEU A 612 -0.68 40.91 -61.54
N ILE A 613 0.18 41.87 -61.22
CA ILE A 613 1.30 41.67 -60.30
C ILE A 613 0.85 42.15 -58.93
N VAL A 614 0.86 41.25 -57.94
CA VAL A 614 0.52 41.56 -56.54
C VAL A 614 1.77 41.44 -55.69
N ARG A 615 2.05 42.44 -54.87
CA ARG A 615 3.18 42.48 -53.93
C ARG A 615 2.70 42.78 -52.52
N TRP A 616 3.37 42.20 -51.53
CA TRP A 616 3.09 42.44 -50.12
C TRP A 616 4.36 42.17 -49.32
N ASN A 617 4.49 42.75 -48.14
CA ASN A 617 5.51 42.27 -47.20
C ASN A 617 4.89 41.15 -46.36
N GLN A 618 5.70 40.14 -46.06
CA GLN A 618 5.31 39.08 -45.13
C GLN A 618 6.43 38.87 -44.12
N ARG A 619 6.08 38.50 -42.88
CA ARG A 619 7.06 38.21 -41.84
C ARG A 619 7.90 36.99 -42.19
N ASN A 620 9.18 37.03 -41.82
CA ASN A 620 10.11 35.92 -42.01
C ASN A 620 9.85 34.75 -41.04
N ALA A 621 9.22 35.02 -39.89
CA ALA A 621 8.88 34.02 -38.86
C ALA A 621 7.64 34.46 -38.05
N GLY A 622 6.96 33.48 -37.44
CA GLY A 622 5.82 33.71 -36.55
C GLY A 622 4.48 33.98 -37.25
N ALA A 623 4.40 33.82 -38.56
CA ALA A 623 3.15 33.96 -39.32
C ALA A 623 3.10 33.01 -40.53
N SER A 624 1.90 32.78 -41.05
CA SER A 624 1.62 32.03 -42.27
C SER A 624 0.82 32.88 -43.26
N TYR A 625 1.06 32.70 -44.56
CA TYR A 625 0.42 33.51 -45.61
C TYR A 625 -0.14 32.61 -46.71
N GLN A 626 -1.28 33.00 -47.28
CA GLN A 626 -1.87 32.34 -48.44
C GLN A 626 -2.31 33.38 -49.48
N LEU A 627 -1.85 33.19 -50.71
CA LEU A 627 -2.42 33.86 -51.88
C LEU A 627 -3.66 33.11 -52.33
N GLN A 628 -4.76 33.82 -52.55
CA GLN A 628 -6.05 33.24 -52.91
C GLN A 628 -6.66 33.96 -54.12
N GLU A 629 -7.32 33.19 -54.99
CA GLU A 629 -7.95 33.69 -56.22
C GLU A 629 -9.42 33.27 -56.26
N SER A 630 -10.32 34.16 -56.66
CA SER A 630 -11.72 33.84 -56.92
C SER A 630 -12.23 34.52 -58.19
N THR A 631 -13.32 34.02 -58.76
CA THR A 631 -14.05 34.67 -59.86
C THR A 631 -15.18 35.57 -59.35
N THR A 632 -15.49 35.54 -58.05
CA THR A 632 -16.53 36.35 -57.40
C THR A 632 -16.14 36.76 -55.98
N MET A 633 -16.61 37.91 -55.50
CA MET A 633 -16.42 38.31 -54.10
C MET A 633 -17.23 37.46 -53.10
N THR A 634 -18.21 36.70 -53.58
CA THR A 634 -19.15 35.94 -52.74
C THR A 634 -18.72 34.51 -52.44
N GLU A 635 -17.65 34.01 -53.06
CA GLU A 635 -17.10 32.69 -52.76
C GLU A 635 -16.50 32.75 -51.35
N VAL A 636 -16.77 31.77 -50.47
CA VAL A 636 -16.16 31.66 -49.14
C VAL A 636 -16.06 30.18 -48.76
N PRO A 637 -14.87 29.66 -48.40
CA PRO A 637 -13.57 30.34 -48.44
C PRO A 637 -13.07 30.53 -49.89
N TRP A 638 -12.22 31.54 -50.13
CA TRP A 638 -11.55 31.64 -51.43
C TRP A 638 -10.51 30.52 -51.55
N PRO A 639 -10.42 29.82 -52.69
CA PRO A 639 -9.40 28.80 -52.89
C PRO A 639 -8.00 29.41 -52.98
N ALA A 640 -7.00 28.62 -52.60
CA ALA A 640 -5.60 28.98 -52.79
C ALA A 640 -5.30 29.21 -54.27
N SER A 641 -4.51 30.24 -54.56
CA SER A 641 -4.01 30.52 -55.90
C SER A 641 -3.09 29.37 -56.36
N GLY A 642 -3.16 29.05 -57.66
CA GLY A 642 -2.20 28.16 -58.30
C GLY A 642 -0.85 28.83 -58.60
N VAL A 643 -0.73 30.14 -58.35
CA VAL A 643 0.51 30.91 -58.51
C VAL A 643 1.30 30.83 -57.21
N THR A 644 2.55 30.38 -57.31
CA THR A 644 3.48 30.38 -56.19
C THR A 644 4.15 31.76 -56.08
N PRO A 645 3.98 32.49 -54.97
CA PRO A 645 4.67 33.76 -54.75
C PRO A 645 6.18 33.56 -54.61
N THR A 646 6.97 34.53 -55.06
CA THR A 646 8.43 34.55 -54.90
C THR A 646 8.88 35.86 -54.28
N ALA A 647 10.07 35.92 -53.68
CA ALA A 647 10.62 37.20 -53.22
C ALA A 647 10.76 38.18 -54.39
N ALA A 648 10.25 39.40 -54.23
CA ALA A 648 10.36 40.45 -55.22
C ALA A 648 11.84 40.80 -55.45
N ALA A 649 12.21 41.14 -56.70
CA ALA A 649 13.59 41.57 -56.99
C ALA A 649 13.95 42.88 -56.26
N ASP A 650 12.96 43.73 -56.02
CA ASP A 650 13.07 44.96 -55.25
C ASP A 650 12.52 44.77 -53.84
N GLN A 651 13.41 44.81 -52.85
CA GLN A 651 13.10 44.73 -51.43
C GLN A 651 13.06 46.11 -50.75
N SER A 652 13.14 47.20 -51.51
CA SER A 652 13.03 48.54 -50.95
C SER A 652 11.66 48.74 -50.27
N GLY A 653 11.69 49.32 -49.07
CA GLY A 653 10.49 49.55 -48.26
C GLY A 653 10.02 48.37 -47.40
N ALA A 654 10.64 47.18 -47.47
CA ALA A 654 10.36 46.10 -46.53
C ALA A 654 11.04 46.39 -45.16
N PRO A 655 10.30 46.38 -44.03
CA PRO A 655 10.91 46.53 -42.71
C PRO A 655 11.87 45.39 -42.37
N ALA A 656 12.71 45.58 -41.35
CA ALA A 656 13.49 44.48 -40.77
C ALA A 656 12.56 43.34 -40.34
N ASP A 657 12.96 42.09 -40.59
CA ASP A 657 12.19 40.85 -40.36
C ASP A 657 11.02 40.57 -41.34
N TYR A 658 10.92 41.33 -42.42
CA TYR A 658 9.97 41.07 -43.50
C TYR A 658 10.68 40.75 -44.83
N THR A 659 10.03 39.96 -45.66
CA THR A 659 10.39 39.76 -47.06
C THR A 659 9.25 40.27 -47.93
N ARG A 660 9.58 41.13 -48.91
CA ARG A 660 8.62 41.57 -49.91
C ARG A 660 8.43 40.47 -50.95
N MET A 661 7.20 39.99 -51.07
CA MET A 661 6.79 38.95 -52.01
C MET A 661 6.17 39.56 -53.26
N GLU A 662 6.21 38.80 -54.35
CA GLU A 662 5.59 39.11 -55.63
C GLU A 662 4.90 37.86 -56.19
N ALA A 663 3.68 38.03 -56.70
CA ALA A 663 2.96 37.04 -57.47
C ALA A 663 2.50 37.63 -58.79
N VAL A 664 2.83 36.98 -59.90
CA VAL A 664 2.41 37.38 -61.24
C VAL A 664 1.23 36.50 -61.67
N ILE A 665 0.04 37.07 -61.66
CA ILE A 665 -1.23 36.35 -61.84
C ILE A 665 -1.77 36.60 -63.26
N PRO A 666 -1.86 35.57 -64.13
CA PRO A 666 -2.47 35.73 -65.44
C PRO A 666 -3.96 36.03 -65.34
N VAL A 667 -4.42 37.10 -65.99
CA VAL A 667 -5.83 37.53 -65.97
C VAL A 667 -6.60 37.20 -67.26
N ALA A 668 -5.93 36.86 -68.36
CA ALA A 668 -6.46 36.19 -69.58
C ALA A 668 -7.92 36.52 -70.02
N GLY A 669 -8.39 37.75 -69.84
CA GLY A 669 -9.76 38.19 -70.19
C GLY A 669 -10.88 37.79 -69.21
N ALA A 670 -10.59 37.13 -68.10
CA ALA A 670 -11.57 36.80 -67.06
C ALA A 670 -11.42 37.72 -65.84
N ARG A 671 -12.55 38.14 -65.23
CA ARG A 671 -12.51 38.88 -63.97
C ARG A 671 -12.04 37.95 -62.85
N LYS A 672 -10.95 38.32 -62.20
CA LYS A 672 -10.41 37.64 -61.03
C LYS A 672 -10.36 38.61 -59.85
N PHE A 673 -10.69 38.11 -58.68
CA PHE A 673 -10.42 38.74 -57.39
C PHE A 673 -9.24 38.01 -56.76
N VAL A 674 -8.35 38.78 -56.14
CA VAL A 674 -7.14 38.26 -55.51
C VAL A 674 -7.05 38.83 -54.12
N ARG A 675 -6.69 37.98 -53.15
CA ARG A 675 -6.36 38.43 -51.79
C ARG A 675 -5.16 37.67 -51.26
N VAL A 676 -4.43 38.30 -50.35
CA VAL A 676 -3.40 37.66 -49.54
C VAL A 676 -3.94 37.64 -48.12
N SER A 677 -4.01 36.46 -47.50
CA SER A 677 -4.37 36.33 -46.08
C SER A 677 -3.11 36.00 -45.28
N GLY A 678 -2.81 36.78 -44.25
CA GLY A 678 -1.83 36.47 -43.22
C GLY A 678 -2.53 35.95 -41.96
N ALA A 679 -1.87 35.08 -41.20
CA ALA A 679 -2.28 34.66 -39.86
C ALA A 679 -1.05 34.50 -38.97
N GLU A 680 -1.08 35.03 -37.76
CA GLU A 680 -0.03 34.79 -36.75
C GLU A 680 -0.06 33.32 -36.30
N ASN A 681 1.11 32.73 -36.03
CA ASN A 681 1.27 31.30 -35.71
C ASN A 681 1.17 30.98 -34.22
#